data_AF-A0A7J9M8A8-F1
#
_entry.id   AF-A0A7J9M8A8-F1
#
_cell.length_a   1.000
_cell.length_b   1.000
_cell.length_c   1.000
_cell.angle_alpha   90.00
_cell.angle_beta   90.00
_cell.angle_gamma   90.00
#
_symmetry.space_group_name_H-M   'P 1'
#
loop_
_entity.id
_entity.type
_entity.pdbx_description
1 polymer ?
#
loop_
_entity_poly.entity_id
_entity_poly.type
_entity_poly.pdbx_seq_one_letter_code
_entity_poly.pdbx_strand_id
1 'polypeptide(L)'
;MCGIGLGLFSHICSIEDKRREIGVALTKLQKSGLLLETDNAETVRMHDVVRDFAHWLKSMGENRFMVKDGLKEWSHMVENFGCFTAIALWNCSSNIDNFPDKVKLSKLKILVLSGKEILRVSSTFFEEMKSLHVLILIDVYFSLEGLQSLTNLRTLCCIDCKPENLSSLTHMRNLEILALFGTSSDEILEDLVELSTLKSLYLSHDEEQQINFPPNLLSRLTSLQELHVTSENNINLLELNSLSRLTALSLTVSAEQGFQENFMFPKLQRYNIVVNGYFGYLKGLTFRTLKINNLSSLLSAFKDLFCNVEKLSLENVDGEKNIIPNLCKKKVNELTSLWLKSCKDMEFLIDITGEQGSSVALSNLVEVDIRNMNCLKELCHGPPPTSFLQNLEEVSIEHCKRLQVVFQMNKISEKVESQAPLLSRLTILKLYSLPELESIWNLESSHHEIASLRSLKVVRIGDCSKLKTIFSPCLALSMLHLQELYIDCCDGLEQIIGFSQEDENHYSLCWPKWKTLWIENCRSLKYVFPDTLSQALPQLECVYLKNCPHLVLIYNQTEGKDVTGNHILLNVPFLRNLSVINCPQLTCFVVQAQLEKLYLRNVTCRQLCNIDVLTLNQDYIIVGDHEEVFQVQGGHLFSSLQELHLEYLSKVQIIWKDVAQVVTLQNLTTLEIIDCKKLRYIFSPTTVCSLSQLVSLQIKGCEELERIILPKDQVSSSSHGDIGLQPISFPNLATISVTNCENLKSLFPLGFVSSPHQLKYLVVKQNPKLEQVFEVEDGREVTTKKEIKFDKLERLALEELACLVELCPKGYHFVFPALTFLIVRECPNMTTGFFIDSNHFVHSKKT
;
A
#
# COMPACT_ATOMS: atom_id res chain seq x y z
N MET A 1 30.50 -17.26 -3.23
CA MET A 1 31.07 -18.61 -3.04
C MET A 1 31.91 -19.04 -4.25
N CYS A 2 31.36 -19.13 -5.46
CA CYS A 2 32.10 -19.60 -6.66
C CYS A 2 33.45 -18.91 -6.91
N GLY A 3 33.49 -17.57 -6.85
CA GLY A 3 34.72 -16.82 -7.07
C GLY A 3 35.83 -17.15 -6.05
N ILE A 4 35.45 -17.35 -4.79
CA ILE A 4 36.39 -17.71 -3.71
C ILE A 4 36.90 -19.13 -3.92
N GLY A 5 36.01 -20.08 -4.21
CA GLY A 5 36.37 -21.48 -4.46
C GLY A 5 37.25 -21.66 -5.69
N LEU A 6 37.04 -20.86 -6.74
CA LEU A 6 37.91 -20.85 -7.93
C LEU A 6 39.31 -20.29 -7.63
N GLY A 7 39.48 -19.55 -6.52
CA GLY A 7 40.74 -18.92 -6.14
C GLY A 7 40.93 -17.50 -6.69
N LEU A 8 39.84 -16.78 -7.00
CA LEU A 8 39.95 -15.34 -7.28
C LEU A 8 40.54 -14.61 -6.07
N PHE A 9 41.46 -13.68 -6.33
CA PHE A 9 42.22 -12.98 -5.30
C PHE A 9 42.97 -13.93 -4.35
N SER A 10 43.65 -14.95 -4.90
CA SER A 10 44.38 -15.98 -4.14
C SER A 10 45.46 -15.44 -3.18
N HIS A 11 45.95 -14.23 -3.40
CA HIS A 11 46.89 -13.53 -2.51
C HIS A 11 46.24 -13.07 -1.19
N ILE A 12 44.91 -13.07 -1.10
CA ILE A 12 44.14 -12.66 0.07
C ILE A 12 43.75 -13.90 0.87
N CYS A 13 44.06 -13.91 2.17
CA CYS A 13 43.80 -15.07 3.04
C CYS A 13 42.37 -15.06 3.64
N SER A 14 41.83 -13.88 3.91
CA SER A 14 40.50 -13.68 4.53
C SER A 14 39.38 -13.81 3.50
N ILE A 15 38.33 -14.57 3.83
CA ILE A 15 37.13 -14.68 2.99
C ILE A 15 36.40 -13.34 2.90
N GLU A 16 36.36 -12.58 3.99
CA GLU A 16 35.76 -11.25 4.03
C GLU A 16 36.45 -10.29 3.05
N ASP A 17 37.79 -10.26 3.08
CA ASP A 17 38.58 -9.41 2.20
C ASP A 17 38.42 -9.83 0.73
N LYS A 18 38.37 -11.15 0.46
CA LYS A 18 38.05 -11.66 -0.89
C LYS A 18 36.66 -11.19 -1.35
N ARG A 19 35.64 -11.21 -0.48
CA ARG A 19 34.30 -10.72 -0.81
C ARG A 19 34.29 -9.23 -1.11
N ARG A 20 35.01 -8.43 -0.33
CA ARG A 20 35.16 -6.99 -0.59
C ARG A 20 35.78 -6.71 -1.96
N GLU A 21 36.87 -7.39 -2.30
CA GLU A 21 37.50 -7.24 -3.63
C GLU A 21 36.59 -7.71 -4.77
N ILE A 22 35.86 -8.82 -4.58
CA ILE A 22 34.84 -9.27 -5.53
C ILE A 22 33.75 -8.21 -5.68
N GLY A 23 33.28 -7.60 -4.59
CA GLY A 23 32.30 -6.51 -4.61
C GLY A 23 32.81 -5.30 -5.41
N VAL A 24 34.05 -4.87 -5.16
CA VAL A 24 34.70 -3.78 -5.92
C VAL A 24 34.79 -4.13 -7.41
N ALA A 25 35.14 -5.37 -7.74
CA ALA A 25 35.19 -5.83 -9.13
C ALA A 25 33.79 -5.81 -9.79
N LEU A 26 32.76 -6.27 -9.10
CA LEU A 26 31.37 -6.24 -9.59
C LEU A 26 30.89 -4.80 -9.82
N THR A 27 31.15 -3.88 -8.89
CA THR A 27 30.81 -2.46 -9.06
C THR A 27 31.57 -1.83 -10.24
N LYS A 28 32.83 -2.20 -10.48
CA LYS A 28 33.59 -1.73 -11.66
C LYS A 28 32.95 -2.24 -12.97
N LEU A 29 32.53 -3.50 -13.00
CA LEU A 29 31.85 -4.08 -14.17
C LEU A 29 30.50 -3.40 -14.42
N GLN A 30 29.73 -3.09 -13.37
CA GLN A 30 28.48 -2.31 -13.46
C GLN A 30 28.73 -0.90 -14.00
N LYS A 31 29.69 -0.17 -13.43
CA LYS A 31 30.07 1.18 -13.89
C LYS A 31 30.61 1.21 -15.32
N SER A 32 31.13 0.08 -15.80
CA SER A 32 31.61 -0.08 -17.19
C SER A 32 30.50 -0.51 -18.16
N GLY A 33 29.25 -0.65 -17.70
CA GLY A 33 28.11 -1.08 -18.51
C GLY A 33 28.12 -2.57 -18.89
N LEU A 34 29.02 -3.37 -18.32
CA LEU A 34 29.11 -4.81 -18.61
C LEU A 34 28.11 -5.64 -17.79
N LEU A 35 27.70 -5.10 -16.65
CA LEU A 35 26.62 -5.63 -15.81
C LEU A 35 25.55 -4.56 -15.66
N LEU A 36 24.30 -5.00 -15.56
CA LEU A 36 23.15 -4.16 -15.28
C LEU A 36 23.10 -3.82 -13.79
N GLU A 37 22.59 -2.63 -13.47
CA GLU A 37 22.14 -2.32 -12.12
C GLU A 37 20.93 -3.20 -11.78
N THR A 38 20.96 -3.81 -10.61
CA THR A 38 19.89 -4.66 -10.09
C THR A 38 19.37 -4.05 -8.80
N ASP A 39 18.05 -4.10 -8.60
CA ASP A 39 17.40 -3.59 -7.38
C ASP A 39 17.72 -4.45 -6.14
N ASN A 40 18.38 -5.60 -6.33
CA ASN A 40 18.81 -6.50 -5.26
C ASN A 40 20.31 -6.84 -5.38
N ALA A 41 20.99 -6.92 -4.23
CA ALA A 41 22.41 -7.29 -4.14
C ALA A 41 22.67 -8.80 -4.34
N GLU A 42 21.61 -9.60 -4.54
CA GLU A 42 21.67 -11.07 -4.58
C GLU A 42 21.79 -11.63 -6.00
N THR A 43 21.40 -10.85 -7.01
CA THR A 43 21.50 -11.27 -8.40
C THR A 43 22.31 -10.27 -9.20
N VAL A 44 23.00 -10.77 -10.22
CA VAL A 44 23.70 -9.94 -11.18
C VAL A 44 23.04 -10.17 -12.53
N ARG A 45 22.67 -9.09 -13.21
CA ARG A 45 22.14 -9.15 -14.58
C ARG A 45 23.20 -8.67 -15.55
N MET A 46 23.21 -9.24 -16.75
CA MET A 46 24.08 -8.81 -17.85
C MET A 46 23.25 -8.65 -19.12
N HIS A 47 23.68 -7.75 -20.00
CA HIS A 47 23.08 -7.62 -21.33
C HIS A 47 23.36 -8.88 -22.17
N ASP A 48 22.42 -9.23 -23.04
CA ASP A 48 22.55 -10.28 -24.05
C ASP A 48 23.78 -10.06 -24.95
N VAL A 49 24.04 -8.83 -25.39
CA VAL A 49 25.24 -8.50 -26.18
C VAL A 49 26.52 -8.80 -25.41
N VAL A 50 26.56 -8.48 -24.11
CA VAL A 50 27.73 -8.76 -23.25
C VAL A 50 27.87 -10.27 -23.02
N ARG A 51 26.75 -10.99 -22.87
CA ARG A 51 26.73 -12.45 -22.74
C ARG A 51 27.26 -13.12 -24.00
N ASP A 52 26.79 -12.69 -25.16
CA ASP A 52 27.16 -13.25 -26.46
C ASP A 52 28.62 -12.92 -26.79
N PHE A 53 29.07 -11.71 -26.42
CA PHE A 53 30.49 -11.34 -26.47
C PHE A 53 31.35 -12.18 -25.53
N ALA A 54 30.87 -12.49 -24.31
CA ALA A 54 31.56 -13.39 -23.39
C ALA A 54 31.65 -14.82 -23.94
N HIS A 55 30.58 -15.32 -24.59
CA HIS A 55 30.60 -16.59 -25.31
C HIS A 55 31.60 -16.58 -26.47
N TRP A 56 31.64 -15.49 -27.26
CA TRP A 56 32.57 -15.33 -28.36
C TRP A 56 34.04 -15.31 -27.90
N LEU A 57 34.38 -14.49 -26.90
CA LEU A 57 35.73 -14.44 -26.30
C LEU A 57 36.21 -15.83 -25.85
N LYS A 58 35.27 -16.64 -25.37
CA LYS A 58 35.56 -17.95 -24.78
C LYS A 58 35.63 -19.06 -25.81
N SER A 59 34.98 -18.91 -26.96
CA SER A 59 35.18 -19.81 -28.11
C SER A 59 36.61 -19.75 -28.66
N MET A 60 37.29 -18.61 -28.46
CA MET A 60 38.65 -18.33 -28.94
C MET A 60 39.76 -18.58 -27.90
N GLY A 61 39.43 -18.87 -26.64
CA GLY A 61 40.38 -18.95 -25.52
C GLY A 61 40.45 -20.31 -24.81
N GLU A 62 41.38 -20.45 -23.86
CA GLU A 62 41.62 -21.69 -23.09
C GLU A 62 40.56 -21.98 -22.01
N ASN A 63 39.87 -20.95 -21.52
CA ASN A 63 38.97 -21.04 -20.37
C ASN A 63 37.49 -21.19 -20.78
N ARG A 64 37.15 -22.16 -21.62
CA ARG A 64 35.79 -22.35 -22.17
C ARG A 64 34.76 -22.60 -21.07
N PHE A 65 33.55 -22.07 -21.23
CA PHE A 65 32.42 -22.36 -20.34
C PHE A 65 31.15 -22.71 -21.12
N MET A 66 30.25 -23.45 -20.48
CA MET A 66 28.94 -23.81 -21.02
C MET A 66 27.85 -23.52 -19.99
N VAL A 67 26.76 -22.89 -20.42
CA VAL A 67 25.55 -22.71 -19.62
C VAL A 67 24.38 -23.25 -20.45
N LYS A 68 23.59 -24.15 -19.87
CA LYS A 68 22.42 -24.73 -20.54
C LYS A 68 21.26 -24.82 -19.55
N ASP A 69 20.07 -24.50 -20.03
CA ASP A 69 18.83 -24.56 -19.28
C ASP A 69 17.85 -25.57 -19.93
N GLY A 70 17.09 -26.30 -19.10
CA GLY A 70 16.08 -27.26 -19.56
C GLY A 70 16.64 -28.47 -20.29
N LEU A 71 17.75 -29.05 -19.78
CA LEU A 71 18.38 -30.21 -20.42
C LEU A 71 17.48 -31.45 -20.36
N LYS A 72 17.13 -32.00 -21.53
CA LYS A 72 16.31 -33.21 -21.66
C LYS A 72 17.09 -34.49 -21.96
N GLU A 73 18.23 -34.40 -22.66
CA GLU A 73 19.07 -35.54 -23.04
C GLU A 73 20.56 -35.18 -22.99
N TRP A 74 21.41 -36.12 -22.55
CA TRP A 74 22.87 -35.90 -22.41
C TRP A 74 23.68 -36.24 -23.68
N SER A 75 23.21 -37.22 -24.47
CA SER A 75 23.92 -37.90 -25.57
C SER A 75 24.44 -36.95 -26.68
N HIS A 76 23.72 -35.87 -26.99
CA HIS A 76 24.10 -34.92 -28.04
C HIS A 76 25.28 -33.98 -27.69
N MET A 77 25.85 -34.06 -26.48
CA MET A 77 26.90 -33.14 -26.02
C MET A 77 28.28 -33.80 -25.80
N VAL A 78 28.39 -35.12 -25.96
CA VAL A 78 29.54 -35.94 -25.52
C VAL A 78 30.86 -35.62 -26.26
N GLU A 79 30.81 -35.19 -27.51
CA GLU A 79 32.01 -35.04 -28.35
C GLU A 79 32.90 -33.83 -27.99
N ASN A 80 32.44 -32.85 -27.20
CA ASN A 80 33.17 -31.60 -26.92
C ASN A 80 33.45 -31.28 -25.45
N PHE A 81 33.11 -32.17 -24.50
CA PHE A 81 33.19 -31.85 -23.07
C PHE A 81 34.61 -31.61 -22.52
N GLY A 82 35.62 -32.31 -23.03
CA GLY A 82 36.98 -32.33 -22.46
C GLY A 82 37.74 -30.98 -22.48
N CYS A 83 37.19 -29.94 -23.11
CA CYS A 83 37.80 -28.61 -23.20
C CYS A 83 37.18 -27.56 -22.27
N PHE A 84 36.08 -27.86 -21.57
CA PHE A 84 35.42 -26.89 -20.69
C PHE A 84 36.09 -26.77 -19.33
N THR A 85 36.18 -25.53 -18.86
CA THR A 85 36.69 -25.17 -17.53
C THR A 85 35.56 -24.81 -16.56
N ALA A 86 34.36 -24.49 -17.05
CA ALA A 86 33.17 -24.28 -16.24
C ALA A 86 31.90 -24.76 -16.96
N ILE A 87 31.01 -25.46 -16.26
CA ILE A 87 29.74 -25.94 -16.79
C ILE A 87 28.63 -25.58 -15.79
N ALA A 88 27.53 -25.02 -16.28
CA ALA A 88 26.30 -24.84 -15.52
C ALA A 88 25.11 -25.43 -16.27
N LEU A 89 24.45 -26.41 -15.66
CA LEU A 89 23.28 -27.11 -16.20
C LEU A 89 22.10 -26.85 -15.28
N TRP A 90 21.14 -26.06 -15.74
CA TRP A 90 19.94 -25.67 -15.00
C TRP A 90 18.72 -26.49 -15.43
N ASN A 91 17.82 -26.77 -14.49
CA ASN A 91 16.53 -27.41 -14.74
C ASN A 91 16.63 -28.72 -15.55
N CYS A 92 17.59 -29.58 -15.22
CA CYS A 92 17.76 -30.88 -15.87
C CYS A 92 16.55 -31.78 -15.58
N SER A 93 15.99 -32.43 -16.60
CA SER A 93 14.84 -33.32 -16.41
C SER A 93 15.23 -34.58 -15.63
N SER A 94 14.38 -34.99 -14.69
CA SER A 94 14.48 -36.27 -13.98
C SER A 94 14.43 -37.50 -14.91
N ASN A 95 13.84 -37.36 -16.10
CA ASN A 95 13.73 -38.40 -17.13
C ASN A 95 14.96 -38.51 -18.05
N ILE A 96 16.13 -37.98 -17.64
CA ILE A 96 17.37 -38.29 -18.35
C ILE A 96 17.69 -39.76 -18.07
N ASP A 97 17.26 -40.65 -18.97
CA ASP A 97 17.32 -42.11 -18.80
C ASP A 97 18.76 -42.67 -18.66
N ASN A 98 19.79 -41.86 -18.91
CA ASN A 98 21.20 -42.23 -18.76
C ASN A 98 22.07 -41.02 -18.41
N PHE A 99 22.22 -40.69 -17.12
CA PHE A 99 23.34 -39.85 -16.71
C PHE A 99 24.63 -40.63 -16.97
N PRO A 100 25.61 -40.06 -17.69
CA PRO A 100 26.80 -40.82 -18.10
C PRO A 100 27.70 -41.13 -16.92
N ASP A 101 28.15 -42.38 -16.82
CA ASP A 101 29.19 -42.76 -15.87
C ASP A 101 30.59 -42.35 -16.36
N LYS A 102 31.47 -41.95 -15.45
CA LYS A 102 32.90 -41.65 -15.72
C LYS A 102 33.15 -40.64 -16.85
N VAL A 103 32.44 -39.52 -16.82
CA VAL A 103 32.60 -38.44 -17.81
C VAL A 103 34.00 -37.82 -17.71
N LYS A 104 34.78 -37.90 -18.79
CA LYS A 104 36.13 -37.30 -18.85
C LYS A 104 36.07 -35.77 -18.99
N LEU A 105 35.97 -35.10 -17.84
CA LEU A 105 35.96 -33.64 -17.69
C LEU A 105 37.21 -33.16 -16.92
N SER A 106 38.40 -33.60 -17.34
CA SER A 106 39.64 -33.44 -16.57
C SER A 106 40.12 -32.01 -16.39
N LYS A 107 39.68 -31.05 -17.22
CA LYS A 107 40.00 -29.62 -17.10
C LYS A 107 38.95 -28.81 -16.34
N LEU A 108 37.83 -29.42 -15.97
CA LEU A 108 36.69 -28.72 -15.38
C LEU A 108 37.05 -28.21 -13.98
N LYS A 109 36.79 -26.92 -13.73
CA LYS A 109 37.02 -26.26 -12.44
C LYS A 109 35.72 -25.90 -11.72
N ILE A 110 34.64 -25.64 -12.47
CA ILE A 110 33.32 -25.31 -11.92
C ILE A 110 32.27 -26.22 -12.53
N LEU A 111 31.44 -26.83 -11.69
CA LEU A 111 30.24 -27.54 -12.10
C LEU A 111 29.06 -27.03 -11.28
N VAL A 112 28.01 -26.56 -11.96
CA VAL A 112 26.69 -26.30 -11.38
C VAL A 112 25.72 -27.28 -12.03
N LEU A 113 25.02 -28.05 -11.21
CA LEU A 113 24.02 -29.01 -11.65
C LEU A 113 22.73 -28.78 -10.86
N SER A 114 21.66 -28.46 -11.57
CA SER A 114 20.33 -28.23 -11.01
C SER A 114 19.32 -29.15 -11.70
N GLY A 115 18.57 -29.90 -10.90
CA GLY A 115 17.40 -30.66 -11.35
C GLY A 115 16.18 -29.76 -11.48
N LYS A 116 15.27 -30.10 -12.42
CA LYS A 116 13.90 -29.56 -12.42
C LYS A 116 13.04 -30.23 -11.34
N GLU A 117 13.39 -31.48 -11.05
CA GLU A 117 12.96 -32.33 -9.94
C GLU A 117 14.23 -32.99 -9.40
N ILE A 118 14.14 -33.74 -8.28
CA ILE A 118 15.29 -34.45 -7.70
C ILE A 118 15.99 -35.31 -8.75
N LEU A 119 17.18 -34.89 -9.16
CA LEU A 119 17.99 -35.50 -10.20
C LEU A 119 18.90 -36.57 -9.58
N ARG A 120 18.78 -37.83 -10.01
CA ARG A 120 19.63 -38.91 -9.52
C ARG A 120 20.93 -39.00 -10.32
N VAL A 121 22.05 -38.91 -9.62
CA VAL A 121 23.41 -38.97 -10.19
C VAL A 121 24.18 -40.13 -9.57
N SER A 122 24.75 -40.97 -10.42
CA SER A 122 25.61 -42.10 -10.03
C SER A 122 26.89 -41.63 -9.32
N SER A 123 27.38 -42.43 -8.37
CA SER A 123 28.64 -42.13 -7.66
C SER A 123 29.84 -41.99 -8.60
N THR A 124 29.85 -42.71 -9.72
CA THR A 124 30.99 -42.68 -10.65
C THR A 124 31.03 -41.44 -11.55
N PHE A 125 29.98 -40.60 -11.52
CA PHE A 125 29.86 -39.41 -12.38
C PHE A 125 31.01 -38.42 -12.17
N PHE A 126 31.41 -38.21 -10.91
CA PHE A 126 32.43 -37.23 -10.54
C PHE A 126 33.87 -37.78 -10.57
N GLU A 127 34.07 -39.09 -10.74
CA GLU A 127 35.37 -39.77 -10.59
C GLU A 127 36.50 -39.15 -11.42
N GLU A 128 36.21 -38.77 -12.67
CA GLU A 128 37.20 -38.26 -13.63
C GLU A 128 37.36 -36.72 -13.59
N MET A 129 36.64 -36.01 -12.71
CA MET A 129 36.64 -34.54 -12.60
C MET A 129 37.69 -34.01 -11.61
N LYS A 130 38.90 -34.57 -11.61
CA LYS A 130 39.93 -34.33 -10.56
C LYS A 130 40.40 -32.87 -10.42
N SER A 131 40.16 -32.01 -11.42
CA SER A 131 40.53 -30.59 -11.39
C SER A 131 39.43 -29.68 -10.83
N LEU A 132 38.31 -30.24 -10.36
CA LEU A 132 37.17 -29.47 -9.90
C LEU A 132 37.51 -28.70 -8.63
N HIS A 133 37.19 -27.40 -8.64
CA HIS A 133 37.38 -26.49 -7.49
C HIS A 133 36.05 -26.10 -6.86
N VAL A 134 34.98 -26.00 -7.66
CA VAL A 134 33.64 -25.58 -7.23
C VAL A 134 32.61 -26.58 -7.76
N LEU A 135 31.84 -27.14 -6.84
CA LEU A 135 30.69 -28.01 -7.12
C LEU A 135 29.45 -27.41 -6.46
N ILE A 136 28.43 -27.11 -7.27
CA ILE A 136 27.12 -26.66 -6.81
C ILE A 136 26.08 -27.66 -7.31
N LEU A 137 25.32 -28.22 -6.38
CA LEU A 137 24.25 -29.16 -6.63
C LEU A 137 22.94 -28.58 -6.10
N ILE A 138 21.88 -28.62 -6.90
CA ILE A 138 20.55 -28.11 -6.55
C ILE A 138 19.54 -29.17 -6.96
N ASP A 139 18.71 -29.64 -6.03
CA ASP A 139 17.77 -30.74 -6.26
C ASP A 139 18.46 -32.00 -6.83
N VAL A 140 19.57 -32.42 -6.22
CA VAL A 140 20.35 -33.59 -6.68
C VAL A 140 20.41 -34.67 -5.61
N TYR A 141 20.15 -35.91 -6.02
CA TYR A 141 20.38 -37.13 -5.27
C TYR A 141 21.69 -37.78 -5.73
N PHE A 142 22.66 -37.94 -4.83
CA PHE A 142 23.98 -38.47 -5.16
C PHE A 142 24.63 -39.16 -3.95
N SER A 143 25.66 -39.97 -4.19
CA SER A 143 26.46 -40.58 -3.13
C SER A 143 27.75 -39.79 -2.87
N LEU A 144 28.07 -39.56 -1.59
CA LEU A 144 29.30 -38.87 -1.18
C LEU A 144 30.58 -39.66 -1.49
N GLU A 145 30.51 -40.99 -1.59
CA GLU A 145 31.65 -41.82 -2.04
C GLU A 145 32.15 -41.38 -3.41
N GLY A 146 31.23 -40.93 -4.28
CA GLY A 146 31.56 -40.40 -5.60
C GLY A 146 32.41 -39.14 -5.58
N LEU A 147 32.43 -38.40 -4.47
CA LEU A 147 33.22 -37.18 -4.32
C LEU A 147 34.66 -37.43 -3.82
N GLN A 148 35.01 -38.66 -3.42
CA GLN A 148 36.35 -38.99 -2.88
C GLN A 148 37.49 -38.70 -3.88
N SER A 149 37.21 -38.75 -5.18
CA SER A 149 38.18 -38.43 -6.24
C SER A 149 38.52 -36.94 -6.35
N LEU A 150 37.68 -36.05 -5.78
CA LEU A 150 37.71 -34.60 -5.98
C LEU A 150 38.66 -33.91 -4.99
N THR A 151 39.93 -34.30 -5.01
CA THR A 151 40.93 -33.82 -4.04
C THR A 151 41.24 -32.31 -4.12
N ASN A 152 40.92 -31.65 -5.24
CA ASN A 152 41.13 -30.21 -5.44
C ASN A 152 39.90 -29.34 -5.10
N LEU A 153 38.81 -29.95 -4.64
CA LEU A 153 37.58 -29.22 -4.38
C LEU A 153 37.75 -28.24 -3.22
N ARG A 154 37.39 -26.98 -3.45
CA ARG A 154 37.45 -25.89 -2.47
C ARG A 154 36.07 -25.39 -2.05
N THR A 155 35.06 -25.59 -2.88
CA THR A 155 33.67 -25.22 -2.56
C THR A 155 32.72 -26.35 -2.94
N LEU A 156 31.95 -26.80 -1.95
CA LEU A 156 30.82 -27.70 -2.12
C LEU A 156 29.57 -26.96 -1.63
N CYS A 157 28.58 -26.81 -2.50
CA CYS A 157 27.31 -26.19 -2.18
C CYS A 157 26.18 -27.13 -2.61
N CYS A 158 25.38 -27.59 -1.67
CA CYS A 158 24.23 -28.44 -1.90
C CYS A 158 22.98 -27.68 -1.46
N ILE A 159 22.01 -27.58 -2.34
CA ILE A 159 20.70 -26.96 -2.10
C ILE A 159 19.65 -28.02 -2.38
N ASP A 160 18.81 -28.35 -1.41
CA ASP A 160 17.72 -29.32 -1.52
C ASP A 160 18.19 -30.69 -2.04
N CYS A 161 19.40 -31.08 -1.65
CA CYS A 161 20.02 -32.34 -2.03
C CYS A 161 19.83 -33.43 -0.96
N LYS A 162 19.90 -34.69 -1.38
CA LYS A 162 19.83 -35.85 -0.49
C LYS A 162 21.04 -36.77 -0.72
N PRO A 163 22.12 -36.61 0.06
CA PRO A 163 23.30 -37.45 -0.06
C PRO A 163 23.09 -38.85 0.54
N GLU A 164 23.55 -39.91 -0.13
CA GLU A 164 23.66 -41.28 0.42
C GLU A 164 25.05 -41.52 1.04
N ASN A 165 25.10 -42.23 2.19
CA ASN A 165 26.29 -42.70 2.92
C ASN A 165 27.31 -41.60 3.28
N LEU A 166 27.36 -41.20 4.55
CA LEU A 166 27.92 -39.89 4.93
C LEU A 166 29.37 -39.88 5.41
N SER A 167 30.02 -41.04 5.59
CA SER A 167 31.36 -41.17 6.18
C SER A 167 32.57 -40.78 5.29
N SER A 168 32.35 -39.98 4.24
CA SER A 168 33.35 -39.78 3.17
C SER A 168 33.99 -38.39 3.08
N LEU A 169 33.54 -37.39 3.86
CA LEU A 169 34.11 -36.03 3.82
C LEU A 169 35.57 -35.96 4.28
N THR A 170 36.05 -36.96 5.02
CA THR A 170 37.42 -37.08 5.57
C THR A 170 38.54 -36.95 4.52
N HIS A 171 38.24 -37.20 3.24
CA HIS A 171 39.21 -37.12 2.14
C HIS A 171 39.33 -35.72 1.51
N MET A 172 38.40 -34.81 1.78
CA MET A 172 38.29 -33.49 1.14
C MET A 172 39.13 -32.42 1.84
N ARG A 173 40.44 -32.67 1.98
CA ARG A 173 41.38 -31.85 2.78
C ARG A 173 41.65 -30.44 2.27
N ASN A 174 41.14 -30.07 1.10
CA ASN A 174 41.30 -28.73 0.50
C ASN A 174 40.00 -27.91 0.53
N LEU A 175 38.93 -28.45 1.12
CA LEU A 175 37.63 -27.78 1.15
C LEU A 175 37.72 -26.51 2.01
N GLU A 176 37.42 -25.36 1.42
CA GLU A 176 37.40 -24.05 2.11
C GLU A 176 35.98 -23.62 2.45
N ILE A 177 34.98 -23.98 1.62
CA ILE A 177 33.58 -23.61 1.79
C ILE A 177 32.71 -24.86 1.67
N LEU A 178 31.92 -25.12 2.71
CA LEU A 178 30.85 -26.10 2.69
C LEU A 178 29.53 -25.39 2.93
N ALA A 179 28.57 -25.59 2.04
CA ALA A 179 27.25 -25.02 2.16
C ALA A 179 26.18 -26.09 1.90
N LEU A 180 25.29 -26.25 2.86
CA LEU A 180 24.26 -27.28 2.90
C LEU A 180 22.94 -26.59 3.26
N PHE A 181 22.08 -26.40 2.26
CA PHE A 181 20.76 -25.77 2.39
C PHE A 181 19.69 -26.81 2.07
N GLY A 182 18.67 -26.95 2.93
CA GLY A 182 17.57 -27.90 2.71
C GLY A 182 18.00 -29.38 2.73
N THR A 183 19.20 -29.68 3.25
CA THR A 183 19.76 -31.04 3.32
C THR A 183 19.81 -31.53 4.76
N SER A 184 19.62 -32.83 5.03
CA SER A 184 19.80 -33.41 6.36
C SER A 184 21.28 -33.39 6.77
N SER A 185 21.68 -32.40 7.57
CA SER A 185 23.09 -32.20 7.95
C SER A 185 23.54 -32.98 9.18
N ASP A 186 22.61 -33.45 10.02
CA ASP A 186 22.92 -34.03 11.34
C ASP A 186 23.93 -35.17 11.29
N GLU A 187 23.78 -36.05 10.31
CA GLU A 187 24.63 -37.22 10.16
C GLU A 187 26.03 -36.90 9.58
N ILE A 188 26.28 -35.67 9.09
CA ILE A 188 27.57 -35.23 8.50
C ILE A 188 28.44 -34.48 9.54
N LEU A 189 27.84 -34.00 10.64
CA LEU A 189 28.50 -33.07 11.55
C LEU A 189 29.73 -33.67 12.26
N GLU A 190 29.73 -34.97 12.57
CA GLU A 190 30.87 -35.63 13.23
C GLU A 190 32.13 -35.64 12.34
N ASP A 191 31.97 -35.79 11.02
CA ASP A 191 33.07 -35.86 10.06
C ASP A 191 33.67 -34.49 9.71
N LEU A 192 32.97 -33.39 10.01
CA LEU A 192 33.45 -32.04 9.71
C LEU A 192 34.78 -31.73 10.39
N VAL A 193 35.11 -32.42 11.49
CA VAL A 193 36.35 -32.15 12.20
C VAL A 193 37.60 -32.47 11.37
N GLU A 194 37.51 -33.42 10.44
CA GLU A 194 38.63 -33.77 9.58
C GLU A 194 38.92 -32.66 8.53
N LEU A 195 37.99 -31.71 8.34
CA LEU A 195 38.10 -30.60 7.41
C LEU A 195 38.87 -29.40 8.01
N SER A 196 40.14 -29.61 8.35
CA SER A 196 41.00 -28.60 8.98
C SER A 196 41.20 -27.31 8.15
N THR A 197 40.94 -27.33 6.83
CA THR A 197 41.02 -26.17 5.93
C THR A 197 39.72 -25.40 5.78
N LEU A 198 38.63 -25.86 6.40
CA LEU A 198 37.31 -25.26 6.26
C LEU A 198 37.32 -23.84 6.85
N LYS A 199 36.88 -22.88 6.04
CA LYS A 199 36.84 -21.44 6.38
C LYS A 199 35.42 -20.90 6.43
N SER A 200 34.49 -21.43 5.63
CA SER A 200 33.07 -21.07 5.70
C SER A 200 32.19 -22.30 5.78
N LEU A 201 31.25 -22.29 6.73
CA LEU A 201 30.24 -23.32 6.89
C LEU A 201 28.85 -22.67 6.84
N TYR A 202 28.00 -23.16 5.94
CA TYR A 202 26.59 -22.78 5.82
C TYR A 202 25.71 -23.99 6.02
N LEU A 203 24.76 -23.91 6.94
CA LEU A 203 23.81 -24.95 7.29
C LEU A 203 22.42 -24.33 7.42
N SER A 204 21.47 -24.84 6.65
CA SER A 204 20.05 -24.51 6.75
C SER A 204 19.23 -25.75 6.47
N HIS A 205 18.11 -25.88 7.17
CA HIS A 205 17.15 -26.96 7.06
C HIS A 205 15.75 -26.39 6.84
N ASP A 206 14.95 -27.06 6.01
CA ASP A 206 13.63 -26.60 5.55
C ASP A 206 12.47 -27.07 6.45
N GLU A 207 12.72 -27.98 7.37
CA GLU A 207 11.71 -28.49 8.31
C GLU A 207 11.89 -27.89 9.72
N GLU A 208 10.86 -28.00 10.58
CA GLU A 208 10.89 -27.62 12.02
C GLU A 208 11.90 -28.45 12.86
N GLN A 209 12.82 -29.17 12.21
CA GLN A 209 13.83 -29.99 12.88
C GLN A 209 15.04 -29.15 13.30
N GLN A 210 15.46 -29.33 14.55
CA GLN A 210 16.65 -28.71 15.11
C GLN A 210 17.92 -29.40 14.61
N ILE A 211 18.92 -28.63 14.14
CA ILE A 211 20.24 -29.15 13.76
C ILE A 211 21.04 -29.52 15.02
N ASN A 212 21.49 -30.77 15.10
CA ASN A 212 22.15 -31.33 16.28
C ASN A 212 23.68 -31.36 16.14
N PHE A 213 24.35 -30.31 16.63
CA PHE A 213 25.79 -30.24 16.75
C PHE A 213 26.33 -31.14 17.87
N PRO A 214 27.31 -32.02 17.56
CA PRO A 214 28.10 -32.72 18.56
C PRO A 214 28.86 -31.74 19.48
N PRO A 215 28.98 -32.04 20.79
CA PRO A 215 29.73 -31.19 21.72
C PRO A 215 31.19 -30.99 21.30
N ASN A 216 31.70 -29.76 21.42
CA ASN A 216 33.08 -29.37 21.08
C ASN A 216 33.43 -29.45 19.59
N LEU A 217 32.47 -29.72 18.70
CA LEU A 217 32.71 -29.76 17.26
C LEU A 217 33.28 -28.43 16.74
N LEU A 218 32.62 -27.31 17.07
CA LEU A 218 33.00 -26.00 16.55
C LEU A 218 34.37 -25.58 17.10
N SER A 219 34.67 -25.90 18.36
CA SER A 219 35.97 -25.59 18.95
C SER A 219 37.17 -26.19 18.20
N ARG A 220 36.95 -27.30 17.48
CA ARG A 220 37.99 -28.00 16.69
C ARG A 220 38.17 -27.39 15.30
N LEU A 221 37.19 -26.64 14.78
CA LEU A 221 37.22 -25.97 13.47
C LEU A 221 38.00 -24.64 13.51
N THR A 222 39.25 -24.67 13.96
CA THR A 222 40.05 -23.47 14.26
C THR A 222 40.36 -22.56 13.05
N SER A 223 40.21 -23.06 11.82
CA SER A 223 40.37 -22.30 10.57
C SER A 223 39.13 -21.49 10.17
N LEU A 224 37.98 -21.72 10.83
CA LEU A 224 36.69 -21.16 10.44
C LEU A 224 36.66 -19.63 10.59
N GLN A 225 36.25 -18.96 9.52
CA GLN A 225 36.08 -17.50 9.41
C GLN A 225 34.61 -17.11 9.32
N GLU A 226 33.76 -17.98 8.80
CA GLU A 226 32.33 -17.75 8.64
C GLU A 226 31.51 -18.95 9.08
N LEU A 227 30.52 -18.71 9.93
CA LEU A 227 29.56 -19.72 10.36
C LEU A 227 28.15 -19.19 10.13
N HIS A 228 27.34 -19.90 9.37
CA HIS A 228 25.98 -19.51 9.06
C HIS A 228 25.04 -20.70 9.31
N VAL A 229 24.29 -20.62 10.39
CA VAL A 229 23.32 -21.63 10.84
C VAL A 229 21.98 -20.94 11.05
N THR A 230 21.12 -20.95 10.03
CA THR A 230 19.87 -20.18 10.01
C THR A 230 18.68 -20.93 10.59
N SER A 231 18.78 -22.24 10.74
CA SER A 231 17.75 -23.08 11.38
C SER A 231 17.99 -23.18 12.89
N GLU A 232 16.96 -23.64 13.61
CA GLU A 232 17.10 -24.01 15.02
C GLU A 232 18.24 -25.01 15.19
N ASN A 233 19.02 -24.86 16.26
CA ASN A 233 20.21 -25.68 16.52
C ASN A 233 20.43 -25.84 18.03
N ASN A 234 21.41 -26.64 18.44
CA ASN A 234 21.82 -26.85 19.83
C ASN A 234 23.26 -26.36 20.12
N ILE A 235 23.79 -25.42 19.32
CA ILE A 235 25.18 -24.96 19.44
C ILE A 235 25.44 -24.38 20.82
N ASN A 236 26.51 -24.84 21.47
CA ASN A 236 27.03 -24.20 22.67
C ASN A 236 27.77 -22.91 22.30
N LEU A 237 27.20 -21.76 22.66
CA LEU A 237 27.76 -20.43 22.35
C LEU A 237 29.19 -20.24 22.85
N LEU A 238 29.59 -20.89 23.95
CA LEU A 238 30.97 -20.81 24.47
C LEU A 238 32.01 -21.36 23.49
N GLU A 239 31.63 -22.28 22.60
CA GLU A 239 32.53 -22.81 21.59
C GLU A 239 32.94 -21.74 20.56
N LEU A 240 32.09 -20.74 20.33
CA LEU A 240 32.39 -19.63 19.43
C LEU A 240 33.62 -18.82 19.88
N ASN A 241 33.90 -18.80 21.19
CA ASN A 241 35.08 -18.11 21.74
C ASN A 241 36.40 -18.79 21.34
N SER A 242 36.36 -20.08 20.96
CA SER A 242 37.53 -20.81 20.47
C SER A 242 37.85 -20.45 19.00
N LEU A 243 36.89 -19.89 18.27
CA LEU A 243 37.01 -19.53 16.86
C LEU A 243 37.66 -18.15 16.67
N SER A 244 38.96 -18.06 16.95
CA SER A 244 39.73 -16.80 16.89
C SER A 244 39.72 -16.07 15.53
N ARG A 245 39.35 -16.76 14.45
CA ARG A 245 39.30 -16.23 13.07
C ARG A 245 37.89 -15.85 12.60
N LEU A 246 36.86 -16.07 13.42
CA LEU A 246 35.46 -15.85 13.05
C LEU A 246 35.17 -14.36 12.85
N THR A 247 34.84 -13.97 11.61
CA THR A 247 34.49 -12.60 11.24
C THR A 247 33.04 -12.46 10.81
N ALA A 248 32.38 -13.56 10.40
CA ALA A 248 30.98 -13.56 10.01
C ALA A 248 30.18 -14.64 10.74
N LEU A 249 29.02 -14.27 11.29
CA LEU A 249 28.13 -15.19 12.01
C LEU A 249 26.67 -14.97 11.63
N SER A 250 26.00 -16.00 11.15
CA SER A 250 24.53 -16.04 11.14
C SER A 250 24.07 -17.16 12.03
N LEU A 251 23.22 -16.87 13.01
CA LEU A 251 22.85 -17.86 14.02
C LEU A 251 21.43 -17.63 14.54
N THR A 252 20.62 -18.69 14.54
CA THR A 252 19.40 -18.77 15.36
C THR A 252 19.79 -19.26 16.74
N VAL A 253 19.41 -18.51 17.77
CA VAL A 253 19.75 -18.81 19.16
C VAL A 253 18.45 -18.94 19.95
N SER A 254 18.34 -19.95 20.82
CA SER A 254 17.25 -20.03 21.79
C SER A 254 17.73 -19.54 23.16
N ALA A 255 16.83 -18.96 23.95
CA ALA A 255 17.14 -18.54 25.32
C ALA A 255 17.56 -19.72 26.21
N GLU A 256 17.15 -20.93 25.85
CA GLU A 256 17.49 -22.18 26.56
C GLU A 256 18.94 -22.63 26.34
N GLN A 257 19.64 -22.10 25.31
CA GLN A 257 21.06 -22.41 25.05
C GLN A 257 22.05 -21.79 26.07
N GLY A 258 21.53 -21.22 27.17
CA GLY A 258 22.33 -20.93 28.36
C GLY A 258 23.38 -19.85 28.15
N PHE A 259 22.97 -18.62 27.87
CA PHE A 259 23.88 -17.48 27.98
C PHE A 259 24.39 -17.38 29.43
N GLN A 260 25.65 -17.71 29.65
CA GLN A 260 26.29 -17.51 30.95
C GLN A 260 26.57 -16.01 31.17
N GLU A 261 26.63 -15.57 32.43
CA GLU A 261 26.73 -14.15 32.84
C GLU A 261 27.93 -13.36 32.26
N ASN A 262 28.87 -14.00 31.56
CA ASN A 262 30.05 -13.36 30.97
C ASN A 262 30.32 -13.73 29.50
N PHE A 263 29.35 -14.34 28.80
CA PHE A 263 29.52 -14.62 27.38
C PHE A 263 29.53 -13.32 26.56
N MET A 264 30.46 -13.23 25.62
CA MET A 264 30.58 -12.14 24.65
C MET A 264 30.77 -12.73 23.27
N PHE A 265 30.05 -12.22 22.27
CA PHE A 265 30.28 -12.62 20.89
C PHE A 265 31.70 -12.24 20.43
N PRO A 266 32.33 -13.01 19.53
CA PRO A 266 33.56 -12.61 18.87
C PRO A 266 33.44 -11.26 18.15
N LYS A 267 34.57 -10.66 17.78
CA LYS A 267 34.57 -9.40 17.01
C LYS A 267 34.12 -9.64 15.57
N LEU A 268 32.81 -9.59 15.35
CA LEU A 268 32.17 -9.84 14.06
C LEU A 268 32.16 -8.58 13.18
N GLN A 269 32.49 -8.76 11.90
CA GLN A 269 32.37 -7.74 10.85
C GLN A 269 31.01 -7.80 10.16
N ARG A 270 30.43 -9.00 10.03
CA ARG A 270 29.07 -9.22 9.53
C ARG A 270 28.35 -10.20 10.45
N TYR A 271 27.10 -9.92 10.75
CA TYR A 271 26.31 -10.87 11.51
C TYR A 271 24.82 -10.74 11.25
N ASN A 272 24.12 -11.86 11.39
CA ASN A 272 22.67 -11.90 11.40
C ASN A 272 22.25 -12.85 12.52
N ILE A 273 21.89 -12.30 13.67
CA ILE A 273 21.60 -13.10 14.86
C ILE A 273 20.13 -12.94 15.19
N VAL A 274 19.43 -14.07 15.30
CA VAL A 274 18.02 -14.14 15.65
C VAL A 274 17.87 -14.92 16.95
N VAL A 275 17.25 -14.32 17.97
CA VAL A 275 17.01 -14.97 19.27
C VAL A 275 15.52 -15.27 19.43
N ASN A 276 15.19 -16.53 19.76
CA ASN A 276 13.82 -17.03 19.95
C ASN A 276 12.85 -16.65 18.82
N GLY A 277 13.29 -16.83 17.58
CA GLY A 277 12.46 -16.56 16.43
C GLY A 277 13.06 -17.17 15.18
N TYR A 278 12.33 -17.01 14.09
CA TYR A 278 12.74 -17.54 12.80
C TYR A 278 13.48 -16.46 11.99
N PHE A 279 14.46 -16.90 11.21
CA PHE A 279 14.95 -16.12 10.08
C PHE A 279 13.77 -15.95 9.11
N GLY A 280 13.20 -14.74 9.04
CA GLY A 280 12.45 -14.37 7.85
C GLY A 280 13.40 -14.43 6.65
N TYR A 281 12.88 -14.59 5.42
CA TYR A 281 13.66 -14.45 4.18
C TYR A 281 14.39 -13.10 4.17
N LEU A 282 15.57 -13.04 4.80
CA LEU A 282 16.37 -11.85 4.96
C LEU A 282 17.26 -11.77 3.73
N LYS A 283 16.83 -10.91 2.80
CA LYS A 283 17.63 -10.53 1.63
C LYS A 283 19.01 -10.06 2.08
N GLY A 284 20.04 -10.77 1.65
CA GLY A 284 21.45 -10.43 1.81
C GLY A 284 22.02 -10.73 3.21
N LEU A 285 22.92 -11.72 3.28
CA LEU A 285 23.88 -11.95 4.38
C LEU A 285 24.91 -10.80 4.56
N THR A 286 24.60 -9.61 4.06
CA THR A 286 25.49 -8.45 3.95
C THR A 286 25.33 -7.48 5.12
N PHE A 287 24.16 -7.44 5.76
CA PHE A 287 23.85 -6.44 6.81
C PHE A 287 24.19 -6.93 8.21
N ARG A 288 24.52 -6.00 9.12
CA ARG A 288 24.68 -6.27 10.56
C ARG A 288 23.31 -6.23 11.25
N THR A 289 22.64 -7.38 11.30
CA THR A 289 21.24 -7.52 11.78
C THR A 289 21.18 -8.25 13.11
N LEU A 290 20.38 -7.72 14.04
CA LEU A 290 20.10 -8.35 15.32
C LEU A 290 18.58 -8.34 15.56
N LYS A 291 18.00 -9.52 15.75
CA LYS A 291 16.59 -9.70 16.13
C LYS A 291 16.53 -10.45 17.45
N ILE A 292 15.89 -9.86 18.45
CA ILE A 292 15.72 -10.47 19.77
C ILE A 292 14.24 -10.56 20.09
N ASN A 293 13.76 -11.77 20.38
CA ASN A 293 12.41 -12.02 20.86
C ASN A 293 12.47 -12.65 22.27
N ASN A 294 11.61 -12.21 23.18
CA ASN A 294 11.43 -12.82 24.51
C ASN A 294 12.76 -13.00 25.30
N LEU A 295 13.56 -11.94 25.46
CA LEU A 295 14.84 -12.02 26.21
C LEU A 295 15.09 -10.75 27.03
N SER A 296 14.82 -10.81 28.34
CA SER A 296 14.98 -9.67 29.26
C SER A 296 16.28 -9.70 30.09
N SER A 297 16.82 -10.87 30.40
CA SER A 297 17.89 -11.02 31.42
C SER A 297 19.34 -10.95 30.90
N LEU A 298 19.57 -10.80 29.58
CA LEU A 298 20.87 -11.09 28.96
C LEU A 298 21.33 -10.09 27.88
N LEU A 299 20.78 -8.87 27.87
CA LEU A 299 21.22 -7.81 26.94
C LEU A 299 22.71 -7.46 27.07
N SER A 300 23.33 -7.79 28.20
CA SER A 300 24.78 -7.67 28.41
C SER A 300 25.61 -8.44 27.38
N ALA A 301 25.18 -9.65 27.00
CA ALA A 301 25.90 -10.50 26.04
C ALA A 301 25.93 -9.91 24.62
N PHE A 302 24.97 -9.03 24.31
CA PHE A 302 24.82 -8.40 23.00
C PHE A 302 25.40 -6.98 22.93
N LYS A 303 25.96 -6.45 24.04
CA LYS A 303 26.47 -5.06 24.13
C LYS A 303 27.41 -4.67 23.00
N ASP A 304 28.32 -5.56 22.63
CA ASP A 304 29.30 -5.29 21.56
C ASP A 304 28.65 -5.28 20.17
N LEU A 305 27.59 -6.06 19.96
CA LEU A 305 26.84 -6.12 18.69
C LEU A 305 25.98 -4.87 18.52
N PHE A 306 25.31 -4.40 19.57
CA PHE A 306 24.52 -3.17 19.51
C PHE A 306 25.35 -1.95 19.07
N CYS A 307 26.67 -1.93 19.28
CA CYS A 307 27.51 -0.79 18.91
C CYS A 307 27.69 -0.62 17.39
N ASN A 308 27.55 -1.68 16.60
CA ASN A 308 27.75 -1.66 15.15
C ASN A 308 26.54 -2.18 14.35
N VAL A 309 25.40 -2.40 15.00
CA VAL A 309 24.19 -2.92 14.35
C VAL A 309 23.63 -1.93 13.33
N GLU A 310 23.24 -2.43 12.16
CA GLU A 310 22.57 -1.67 11.10
C GLU A 310 21.05 -1.83 11.17
N LYS A 311 20.57 -3.01 11.55
CA LYS A 311 19.15 -3.36 11.62
C LYS A 311 18.84 -4.03 12.95
N LEU A 312 18.02 -3.39 13.78
CA LEU A 312 17.69 -3.88 15.12
C LEU A 312 16.19 -4.14 15.24
N SER A 313 15.83 -5.34 15.68
CA SER A 313 14.46 -5.71 16.01
C SER A 313 14.41 -6.27 17.43
N LEU A 314 13.59 -5.65 18.30
CA LEU A 314 13.37 -6.08 19.68
C LEU A 314 11.87 -6.35 19.88
N GLU A 315 11.53 -7.58 20.26
CA GLU A 315 10.17 -8.02 20.53
C GLU A 315 10.08 -8.64 21.94
N ASN A 316 9.13 -8.19 22.76
CA ASN A 316 8.93 -8.67 24.13
C ASN A 316 10.23 -8.63 24.98
N VAL A 317 11.01 -7.56 24.85
CA VAL A 317 12.22 -7.33 25.65
C VAL A 317 11.89 -6.41 26.82
N ASP A 318 11.83 -6.98 28.02
CA ASP A 318 11.47 -6.29 29.26
C ASP A 318 12.73 -6.03 30.12
N GLY A 319 12.63 -5.17 31.14
CA GLY A 319 13.70 -4.84 32.09
C GLY A 319 14.53 -3.60 31.76
N GLU A 320 14.54 -3.13 30.51
CA GLU A 320 15.26 -1.93 30.10
C GLU A 320 14.31 -0.76 29.82
N LYS A 321 14.73 0.44 30.24
CA LYS A 321 13.97 1.67 29.99
C LYS A 321 14.16 2.23 28.59
N ASN A 322 15.19 1.78 27.87
CA ASN A 322 15.54 2.27 26.53
C ASN A 322 16.22 1.19 25.68
N ILE A 323 16.49 1.51 24.41
CA ILE A 323 17.23 0.59 23.52
C ILE A 323 18.74 0.56 23.81
N ILE A 324 19.20 1.37 24.78
CA ILE A 324 20.60 1.63 25.10
C ILE A 324 20.92 1.11 26.52
N PRO A 325 21.05 -0.21 26.72
CA PRO A 325 21.51 -0.73 28.00
C PRO A 325 23.00 -0.40 28.20
N ASN A 326 23.30 0.79 28.76
CA ASN A 326 24.68 1.23 29.02
C ASN A 326 25.63 0.99 27.81
N LEU A 327 25.22 1.39 26.60
CA LEU A 327 26.03 1.20 25.40
C LEU A 327 27.41 1.87 25.58
N CYS A 328 28.44 1.21 25.05
CA CYS A 328 29.80 1.71 25.10
C CYS A 328 29.87 3.19 24.68
N LYS A 329 30.90 3.89 25.16
CA LYS A 329 31.27 5.28 24.79
C LYS A 329 31.48 5.52 23.27
N LYS A 330 31.13 4.56 22.41
CA LYS A 330 31.24 4.60 20.95
C LYS A 330 29.87 4.85 20.33
N LYS A 331 29.86 5.79 19.40
CA LYS A 331 28.75 6.17 18.51
C LYS A 331 28.02 4.94 17.93
N VAL A 332 26.76 4.73 18.32
CA VAL A 332 25.80 3.84 17.63
C VAL A 332 25.33 4.54 16.36
N ASN A 333 26.26 4.77 15.43
CA ASN A 333 26.01 5.58 14.25
C ASN A 333 25.62 4.74 13.03
N GLU A 334 25.72 3.42 13.06
CA GLU A 334 25.45 2.59 11.89
C GLU A 334 23.99 2.13 11.78
N LEU A 335 23.16 2.37 12.81
CA LEU A 335 21.76 1.91 12.83
C LEU A 335 20.92 2.66 11.78
N THR A 336 20.32 1.89 10.87
CA THR A 336 19.50 2.35 9.75
C THR A 336 18.02 1.96 9.87
N SER A 337 17.71 0.84 10.54
CA SER A 337 16.33 0.40 10.77
C SER A 337 16.12 -0.08 12.20
N LEU A 338 15.03 0.35 12.83
CA LEU A 338 14.65 -0.01 14.19
C LEU A 338 13.19 -0.49 14.25
N TRP A 339 12.98 -1.73 14.68
CA TRP A 339 11.65 -2.30 14.94
C TRP A 339 11.51 -2.66 16.41
N LEU A 340 10.56 -2.04 17.11
CA LEU A 340 10.26 -2.32 18.52
C LEU A 340 8.83 -2.82 18.65
N LYS A 341 8.63 -3.92 19.37
CA LYS A 341 7.30 -4.50 19.57
C LYS A 341 7.12 -5.04 20.97
N SER A 342 6.07 -4.59 21.67
CA SER A 342 5.64 -5.17 22.94
C SER A 342 6.69 -5.17 24.07
N CYS A 343 7.71 -4.29 24.04
CA CYS A 343 8.68 -4.11 25.14
C CYS A 343 8.03 -3.25 26.24
N LYS A 344 7.66 -3.85 27.37
CA LYS A 344 6.72 -3.25 28.32
C LYS A 344 7.34 -2.21 29.25
N ASP A 345 8.64 -2.30 29.49
CA ASP A 345 9.34 -1.41 30.44
C ASP A 345 10.03 -0.22 29.75
N MET A 346 10.12 -0.23 28.42
CA MET A 346 10.77 0.85 27.67
C MET A 346 9.94 2.13 27.72
N GLU A 347 10.53 3.18 28.29
CA GLU A 347 9.92 4.50 28.46
C GLU A 347 10.35 5.49 27.36
N PHE A 348 11.54 5.31 26.78
CA PHE A 348 12.11 6.17 25.73
C PHE A 348 13.02 5.38 24.79
N LEU A 349 13.27 5.87 23.55
CA LEU A 349 14.29 5.23 22.70
C LEU A 349 15.69 5.50 23.24
N ILE A 350 15.98 6.76 23.57
CA ILE A 350 17.29 7.18 24.09
C ILE A 350 17.14 8.11 25.30
N ASP A 351 18.12 8.06 26.21
CA ASP A 351 18.23 8.96 27.36
C ASP A 351 19.56 9.70 27.35
N ILE A 352 19.47 11.03 27.38
CA ILE A 352 20.59 11.96 27.23
C ILE A 352 20.82 12.75 28.53
N THR A 353 20.03 12.50 29.57
CA THR A 353 20.04 13.28 30.82
C THR A 353 21.22 12.97 31.75
N GLY A 354 21.97 11.88 31.54
CA GLY A 354 23.11 11.48 32.37
C GLY A 354 24.49 12.04 31.95
N GLU A 355 25.49 11.95 32.83
CA GLU A 355 26.89 12.43 32.61
C GLU A 355 27.62 11.81 31.38
N GLN A 356 27.05 10.77 30.76
CA GLN A 356 27.58 10.04 29.59
C GLN A 356 26.88 10.42 28.26
N GLY A 357 25.92 11.36 28.26
CA GLY A 357 24.88 11.51 27.23
C GLY A 357 25.26 12.08 25.86
N SER A 358 26.49 12.51 25.58
CA SER A 358 26.73 13.41 24.43
C SER A 358 27.08 12.78 23.06
N SER A 359 27.06 11.44 22.87
CA SER A 359 27.61 10.85 21.62
C SER A 359 26.63 10.15 20.66
N VAL A 360 25.45 9.70 21.09
CA VAL A 360 24.54 8.89 20.25
C VAL A 360 23.45 9.78 19.64
N ALA A 361 23.49 9.96 18.32
CA ALA A 361 22.53 10.80 17.61
C ALA A 361 21.53 10.02 16.74
N LEU A 362 21.62 8.69 16.60
CA LEU A 362 20.79 7.90 15.69
C LEU A 362 20.62 8.55 14.29
N SER A 363 21.66 9.23 13.81
CA SER A 363 21.58 10.14 12.66
C SER A 363 21.39 9.40 11.33
N ASN A 364 21.78 8.13 11.26
CA ASN A 364 21.67 7.28 10.08
C ASN A 364 20.38 6.47 10.04
N LEU A 365 19.50 6.64 11.03
CA LEU A 365 18.23 5.93 11.09
C LEU A 365 17.32 6.39 9.95
N VAL A 366 16.88 5.45 9.12
CA VAL A 366 16.02 5.65 7.94
C VAL A 366 14.59 5.22 8.25
N GLU A 367 14.43 4.11 8.98
CA GLU A 367 13.13 3.50 9.27
C GLU A 367 12.96 3.24 10.76
N VAL A 368 11.81 3.65 11.30
CA VAL A 368 11.38 3.36 12.68
C VAL A 368 9.96 2.80 12.67
N ASP A 369 9.80 1.60 13.21
CA ASP A 369 8.51 0.97 13.46
C ASP A 369 8.40 0.59 14.93
N ILE A 370 7.40 1.13 15.63
CA ILE A 370 7.19 0.97 17.06
C ILE A 370 5.76 0.52 17.29
N ARG A 371 5.55 -0.66 17.88
CA ARG A 371 4.22 -1.24 18.09
C ARG A 371 4.00 -1.73 19.50
N ASN A 372 2.81 -1.52 20.04
CA ASN A 372 2.38 -2.08 21.32
C ASN A 372 3.30 -1.71 22.52
N MET A 373 3.96 -0.54 22.49
CA MET A 373 4.86 -0.09 23.56
C MET A 373 4.08 0.67 24.64
N ASN A 374 3.58 -0.05 25.64
CA ASN A 374 2.66 0.52 26.64
C ASN A 374 3.29 1.57 27.58
N CYS A 375 4.61 1.52 27.80
CA CYS A 375 5.32 2.48 28.66
C CYS A 375 6.03 3.61 27.92
N LEU A 376 6.11 3.56 26.59
CA LEU A 376 6.79 4.57 25.80
C LEU A 376 6.09 5.91 25.96
N LYS A 377 6.82 6.90 26.48
CA LYS A 377 6.34 8.27 26.70
C LYS A 377 6.79 9.21 25.59
N GLU A 378 7.98 8.97 25.06
CA GLU A 378 8.76 9.98 24.35
C GLU A 378 9.91 9.29 23.59
N LEU A 379 10.31 9.78 22.40
CA LEU A 379 11.40 9.12 21.66
C LEU A 379 12.78 9.44 22.27
N CYS A 380 13.00 10.67 22.72
CA CYS A 380 14.26 11.12 23.31
C CYS A 380 14.04 11.78 24.67
N HIS A 381 14.58 11.19 25.74
CA HIS A 381 14.59 11.78 27.08
C HIS A 381 15.77 12.75 27.22
N GLY A 382 15.46 14.04 27.43
CA GLY A 382 16.45 15.12 27.50
C GLY A 382 16.53 15.96 26.21
N PRO A 383 17.52 16.87 26.10
CA PRO A 383 17.71 17.69 24.91
C PRO A 383 18.22 16.81 23.73
N PRO A 384 17.53 16.78 22.57
CA PRO A 384 17.95 15.94 21.46
C PRO A 384 19.29 16.42 20.86
N PRO A 385 20.15 15.52 20.36
CA PRO A 385 21.36 15.89 19.64
C PRO A 385 21.02 16.61 18.34
N THR A 386 21.89 17.49 17.87
CA THR A 386 21.66 18.29 16.65
C THR A 386 21.43 17.47 15.37
N SER A 387 21.90 16.22 15.32
CA SER A 387 21.73 15.29 14.19
C SER A 387 20.70 14.19 14.46
N PHE A 388 19.85 14.35 15.49
CA PHE A 388 18.86 13.36 15.88
C PHE A 388 17.91 13.03 14.73
N LEU A 389 17.89 11.76 14.29
CA LEU A 389 16.98 11.28 13.23
C LEU A 389 17.09 12.08 11.90
N GLN A 390 18.27 12.62 11.60
CA GLN A 390 18.48 13.49 10.43
C GLN A 390 18.18 12.79 9.09
N ASN A 391 18.45 11.49 8.98
CA ASN A 391 18.22 10.70 7.76
C ASN A 391 16.90 9.91 7.76
N LEU A 392 15.98 10.20 8.67
CA LEU A 392 14.74 9.44 8.82
C LEU A 392 13.80 9.66 7.62
N GLU A 393 13.33 8.56 7.04
CA GLU A 393 12.45 8.52 5.86
C GLU A 393 11.07 7.94 6.18
N GLU A 394 10.96 6.98 7.08
CA GLU A 394 9.68 6.36 7.48
C GLU A 394 9.56 6.22 9.00
N VAL A 395 8.40 6.64 9.52
CA VAL A 395 8.01 6.44 10.92
C VAL A 395 6.63 5.81 10.97
N SER A 396 6.52 4.69 11.67
CA SER A 396 5.28 4.02 12.02
C SER A 396 5.22 3.80 13.53
N ILE A 397 4.21 4.36 14.20
CA ILE A 397 3.99 4.14 15.64
C ILE A 397 2.54 3.72 15.87
N GLU A 398 2.36 2.53 16.43
CA GLU A 398 1.05 1.90 16.61
C GLU A 398 0.86 1.44 18.07
N HIS A 399 -0.32 1.67 18.64
CA HIS A 399 -0.71 1.13 19.96
C HIS A 399 0.24 1.49 21.13
N CYS A 400 0.76 2.72 21.15
CA CYS A 400 1.64 3.22 22.22
C CYS A 400 0.87 4.15 23.18
N LYS A 401 0.33 3.58 24.25
CA LYS A 401 -0.71 4.23 25.08
C LYS A 401 -0.27 5.45 25.87
N ARG A 402 1.03 5.60 26.18
CA ARG A 402 1.57 6.68 27.02
C ARG A 402 2.37 7.71 26.24
N LEU A 403 2.48 7.56 24.91
CA LEU A 403 3.27 8.43 24.07
C LEU A 403 2.58 9.79 23.96
N GLN A 404 3.21 10.83 24.50
CA GLN A 404 2.64 12.19 24.55
C GLN A 404 3.15 13.06 23.40
N VAL A 405 4.44 12.90 23.07
CA VAL A 405 5.13 13.66 22.02
C VAL A 405 6.01 12.73 21.19
N VAL A 406 5.87 12.79 19.87
CA VAL A 406 6.72 12.00 18.94
C VAL A 406 8.08 12.66 18.76
N PHE A 407 8.12 13.92 18.32
CA PHE A 407 9.36 14.63 18.03
C PHE A 407 9.60 15.80 18.98
N GLN A 408 10.46 15.60 19.98
CA GLN A 408 11.00 16.65 20.86
C GLN A 408 11.98 17.52 20.09
N MET A 409 11.68 18.80 19.84
CA MET A 409 12.56 19.71 19.08
C MET A 409 12.87 21.04 19.79
N ASN A 410 12.13 21.38 20.85
CA ASN A 410 12.22 22.63 21.60
C ASN A 410 13.52 22.83 22.43
N LYS A 411 14.41 21.85 22.49
CA LYS A 411 15.62 21.87 23.34
C LYS A 411 16.94 21.86 22.55
N ILE A 412 16.88 22.06 21.23
CA ILE A 412 18.07 22.04 20.36
C ILE A 412 18.71 23.43 20.38
N SER A 413 19.99 23.54 20.75
CA SER A 413 20.67 24.84 20.88
C SER A 413 20.97 25.49 19.53
N GLU A 414 20.78 26.82 19.45
CA GLU A 414 20.73 27.71 18.26
C GLU A 414 21.98 27.77 17.34
N LYS A 415 22.97 26.87 17.43
CA LYS A 415 24.27 27.02 16.73
C LYS A 415 24.46 26.21 15.45
N VAL A 416 23.42 25.95 14.64
CA VAL A 416 23.55 25.08 13.45
C VAL A 416 23.30 25.83 12.14
N GLU A 417 24.19 26.75 11.76
CA GLU A 417 24.14 27.46 10.47
C GLU A 417 24.62 26.63 9.26
N SER A 418 24.94 25.32 9.41
CA SER A 418 25.60 24.53 8.35
C SER A 418 25.07 23.11 8.08
N GLN A 419 23.94 22.70 8.65
CA GLN A 419 23.36 21.36 8.41
C GLN A 419 21.96 21.40 7.80
N ALA A 420 21.58 20.34 7.09
CA ALA A 420 20.22 20.19 6.56
C ALA A 420 19.20 20.14 7.71
N PRO A 421 18.02 20.79 7.56
CA PRO A 421 16.99 20.79 8.60
C PRO A 421 16.56 19.38 8.99
N LEU A 422 16.19 19.20 10.25
CA LEU A 422 15.69 17.93 10.78
C LEU A 422 14.44 17.49 10.02
N LEU A 423 14.28 16.17 9.86
CA LEU A 423 13.15 15.52 9.19
C LEU A 423 12.98 15.87 7.70
N SER A 424 13.94 16.56 7.08
CA SER A 424 13.87 16.95 5.66
C SER A 424 13.80 15.78 4.68
N ARG A 425 14.15 14.58 5.13
CA ARG A 425 14.05 13.32 4.39
C ARG A 425 12.79 12.51 4.70
N LEU A 426 12.02 12.88 5.72
CA LEU A 426 10.82 12.14 6.14
C LEU A 426 9.82 12.09 5.00
N THR A 427 9.43 10.89 4.57
CA THR A 427 8.51 10.64 3.45
C THR A 427 7.16 10.09 3.91
N ILE A 428 7.16 9.26 4.97
CA ILE A 428 5.98 8.55 5.47
C ILE A 428 5.88 8.73 6.99
N LEU A 429 4.73 9.20 7.45
CA LEU A 429 4.36 9.25 8.86
C LEU A 429 3.06 8.49 9.09
N LYS A 430 3.09 7.45 9.92
CA LYS A 430 1.93 6.63 10.30
C LYS A 430 1.83 6.60 11.83
N LEU A 431 0.71 7.05 12.37
CA LEU A 431 0.46 7.12 13.81
C LEU A 431 -0.93 6.53 14.10
N TYR A 432 -1.01 5.45 14.87
CA TYR A 432 -2.29 4.78 15.15
C TYR A 432 -2.44 4.39 16.62
N SER A 433 -3.65 4.58 17.16
CA SER A 433 -4.01 4.19 18.52
C SER A 433 -3.04 4.74 19.58
N LEU A 434 -2.91 6.07 19.59
CA LEU A 434 -2.07 6.84 20.51
C LEU A 434 -2.96 7.75 21.38
N PRO A 435 -3.67 7.19 22.38
CA PRO A 435 -4.71 7.92 23.12
C PRO A 435 -4.19 9.12 23.93
N GLU A 436 -2.93 9.06 24.38
CA GLU A 436 -2.28 10.13 25.16
C GLU A 436 -1.47 11.12 24.30
N LEU A 437 -1.47 10.96 22.96
CA LEU A 437 -0.70 11.83 22.08
C LEU A 437 -1.29 13.24 22.06
N GLU A 438 -0.55 14.20 22.61
CA GLU A 438 -0.96 15.60 22.68
C GLU A 438 -0.41 16.42 21.51
N SER A 439 0.81 16.10 21.06
CA SER A 439 1.46 16.75 19.92
C SER A 439 2.38 15.81 19.15
N ILE A 440 2.44 15.92 17.83
CA ILE A 440 3.43 15.22 17.02
C ILE A 440 4.78 15.93 17.08
N TRP A 441 4.75 17.26 17.07
CA TRP A 441 5.95 18.12 16.98
C TRP A 441 5.98 19.10 18.15
N ASN A 442 7.05 19.06 18.93
CA ASN A 442 7.27 20.03 20.00
C ASN A 442 8.31 21.07 19.56
N LEU A 443 7.89 22.10 18.82
CA LEU A 443 8.70 23.24 18.39
C LEU A 443 8.26 24.53 19.11
N GLU A 444 9.20 25.37 19.53
CA GLU A 444 8.89 26.75 19.92
C GLU A 444 8.74 27.62 18.67
N SER A 445 7.93 28.68 18.77
CA SER A 445 7.52 29.54 17.65
C SER A 445 8.66 30.24 16.93
N SER A 446 9.81 30.45 17.57
CA SER A 446 10.98 31.15 16.99
C SER A 446 11.89 30.29 16.10
N HIS A 447 11.62 28.98 15.95
CA HIS A 447 12.58 28.01 15.42
C HIS A 447 12.26 27.49 14.00
N HIS A 448 11.90 28.38 13.07
CA HIS A 448 11.49 28.01 11.70
C HIS A 448 12.58 27.30 10.87
N GLU A 449 13.85 27.47 11.22
CA GLU A 449 14.99 26.89 10.47
C GLU A 449 15.38 25.48 10.93
N ILE A 450 14.84 25.00 12.05
CA ILE A 450 15.29 23.76 12.70
C ILE A 450 14.75 22.49 12.00
N ALA A 451 13.51 22.52 11.51
CA ALA A 451 12.84 21.35 10.93
C ALA A 451 12.16 21.66 9.60
N SER A 452 12.14 20.67 8.69
CA SER A 452 11.53 20.78 7.37
C SER A 452 10.90 19.44 6.99
N LEU A 453 9.68 19.46 6.43
CA LEU A 453 8.96 18.29 5.93
C LEU A 453 8.91 18.26 4.39
N ARG A 454 9.99 18.74 3.74
CA ARG A 454 10.08 18.89 2.27
C ARG A 454 9.84 17.61 1.47
N SER A 455 10.17 16.46 2.05
CA SER A 455 10.07 15.16 1.38
C SER A 455 8.81 14.39 1.76
N LEU A 456 7.97 14.94 2.65
CA LEU A 456 6.81 14.25 3.20
C LEU A 456 5.76 14.02 2.11
N LYS A 457 5.35 12.77 1.91
CA LYS A 457 4.39 12.35 0.88
C LYS A 457 3.10 11.81 1.47
N VAL A 458 3.21 11.03 2.55
CA VAL A 458 2.06 10.30 3.13
C VAL A 458 2.01 10.54 4.63
N VAL A 459 0.84 10.96 5.10
CA VAL A 459 0.54 11.13 6.52
C VAL A 459 -0.75 10.38 6.82
N ARG A 460 -0.67 9.40 7.74
CA ARG A 460 -1.84 8.66 8.21
C ARG A 460 -1.90 8.69 9.72
N ILE A 461 -3.01 9.18 10.26
CA ILE A 461 -3.21 9.35 11.69
C ILE A 461 -4.57 8.73 12.05
N GLY A 462 -4.58 7.80 12.99
CA GLY A 462 -5.78 7.11 13.43
C GLY A 462 -5.87 7.00 14.94
N ASP A 463 -7.06 7.14 15.53
CA ASP A 463 -7.31 6.82 16.94
C ASP A 463 -6.32 7.55 17.90
N CYS A 464 -6.15 8.86 17.68
CA CYS A 464 -5.30 9.75 18.49
C CYS A 464 -6.19 10.80 19.18
N SER A 465 -6.85 10.42 20.29
CA SER A 465 -7.96 11.19 20.88
C SER A 465 -7.58 12.51 21.56
N LYS A 466 -6.34 12.69 22.02
CA LYS A 466 -5.88 13.94 22.66
C LYS A 466 -5.20 14.91 21.70
N LEU A 467 -4.94 14.49 20.46
CA LEU A 467 -4.21 15.28 19.49
C LEU A 467 -5.07 16.46 19.04
N LYS A 468 -4.64 17.70 19.32
CA LYS A 468 -5.40 18.91 18.97
C LYS A 468 -5.09 19.48 17.59
N THR A 469 -3.83 19.39 17.18
CA THR A 469 -3.32 19.88 15.89
C THR A 469 -2.32 18.90 15.30
N ILE A 470 -2.24 18.82 13.97
CA ILE A 470 -1.29 17.92 13.28
C ILE A 470 -0.02 18.67 12.92
N PHE A 471 -0.11 19.84 12.29
CA PHE A 471 1.06 20.62 11.85
C PHE A 471 1.08 22.01 12.48
N SER A 472 2.26 22.56 12.69
CA SER A 472 2.42 24.00 12.88
C SER A 472 2.42 24.71 11.52
N PRO A 473 2.05 26.01 11.44
CA PRO A 473 2.14 26.79 10.20
C PRO A 473 3.51 26.68 9.51
N CYS A 474 4.58 26.71 10.30
CA CYS A 474 5.97 26.70 9.84
C CYS A 474 6.32 25.38 9.14
N LEU A 475 5.95 24.25 9.74
CA LEU A 475 6.17 22.94 9.14
C LEU A 475 5.36 22.79 7.85
N ALA A 476 4.11 23.28 7.88
CA ALA A 476 3.22 23.20 6.75
C ALA A 476 3.76 23.90 5.49
N LEU A 477 4.49 25.02 5.66
CA LEU A 477 5.10 25.77 4.54
C LEU A 477 6.14 24.96 3.76
N SER A 478 6.77 23.98 4.41
CA SER A 478 7.79 23.16 3.78
C SER A 478 7.24 21.94 3.02
N MET A 479 5.96 21.59 3.16
CA MET A 479 5.37 20.34 2.63
C MET A 479 5.05 20.39 1.13
N LEU A 480 6.07 20.54 0.29
CA LEU A 480 5.92 20.69 -1.17
C LEU A 480 5.63 19.37 -1.91
N HIS A 481 5.69 18.23 -1.23
CA HIS A 481 5.57 16.90 -1.83
C HIS A 481 4.46 16.03 -1.22
N LEU A 482 3.63 16.59 -0.33
CA LEU A 482 2.51 15.87 0.26
C LEU A 482 1.56 15.38 -0.84
N GLN A 483 1.15 14.11 -0.78
CA GLN A 483 0.26 13.45 -1.74
C GLN A 483 -1.00 12.92 -1.07
N GLU A 484 -0.88 12.39 0.15
CA GLU A 484 -1.97 11.75 0.88
C GLU A 484 -1.99 12.20 2.34
N LEU A 485 -3.16 12.63 2.81
CA LEU A 485 -3.46 12.88 4.22
C LEU A 485 -4.71 12.11 4.62
N TYR A 486 -4.54 11.12 5.49
CA TYR A 486 -5.60 10.28 6.03
C TYR A 486 -5.71 10.49 7.55
N ILE A 487 -6.89 10.83 8.03
CA ILE A 487 -7.19 11.07 9.44
C ILE A 487 -8.46 10.31 9.80
N ASP A 488 -8.41 9.46 10.84
CA ASP A 488 -9.57 8.69 11.30
C ASP A 488 -9.66 8.64 12.83
N CYS A 489 -10.86 8.77 13.39
CA CYS A 489 -11.13 8.61 14.84
C CYS A 489 -10.26 9.51 15.76
N CYS A 490 -9.87 10.71 15.31
CA CYS A 490 -9.15 11.69 16.11
C CYS A 490 -10.13 12.68 16.78
N ASP A 491 -10.79 12.24 17.84
CA ASP A 491 -11.91 12.99 18.45
C ASP A 491 -11.50 14.34 19.08
N GLY A 492 -10.27 14.51 19.53
CA GLY A 492 -9.75 15.78 20.08
C GLY A 492 -9.16 16.73 19.06
N LEU A 493 -9.08 16.33 17.78
CA LEU A 493 -8.51 17.14 16.72
C LEU A 493 -9.42 18.33 16.44
N GLU A 494 -8.95 19.55 16.70
CA GLU A 494 -9.72 20.78 16.46
C GLU A 494 -9.43 21.34 15.06
N GLN A 495 -8.19 21.16 14.57
CA GLN A 495 -7.73 21.66 13.28
C GLN A 495 -6.48 20.92 12.78
N ILE A 496 -6.26 20.88 11.47
CA ILE A 496 -5.09 20.21 10.89
C ILE A 496 -3.81 21.06 11.08
N ILE A 497 -3.89 22.37 10.88
CA ILE A 497 -2.77 23.30 11.05
C ILE A 497 -3.05 24.24 12.22
N GLY A 498 -2.12 24.37 13.16
CA GLY A 498 -2.22 25.28 14.31
C GLY A 498 -2.17 26.77 13.94
N PHE A 499 -2.43 27.65 14.90
CA PHE A 499 -2.37 29.11 14.71
C PHE A 499 -1.01 29.67 15.18
N SER A 500 -0.48 30.68 14.48
CA SER A 500 0.55 31.57 15.03
C SER A 500 -0.15 32.72 15.78
N GLN A 501 0.22 32.97 17.03
CA GLN A 501 -0.25 34.13 17.80
C GLN A 501 0.53 35.41 17.46
N GLU A 502 1.63 35.29 16.73
CA GLU A 502 2.57 36.36 16.43
C GLU A 502 3.09 36.16 15.00
N ASP A 503 2.44 36.78 14.02
CA ASP A 503 3.05 37.35 12.79
C ASP A 503 1.96 37.69 11.77
N GLU A 504 1.86 38.98 11.42
CA GLU A 504 1.05 39.52 10.33
C GLU A 504 1.60 39.17 8.93
N ASN A 505 2.57 38.26 8.83
CA ASN A 505 3.13 37.84 7.56
C ASN A 505 2.21 36.82 6.90
N HIS A 506 1.49 37.29 5.88
CA HIS A 506 0.68 36.49 4.96
C HIS A 506 1.55 35.47 4.20
N TYR A 507 1.89 34.34 4.82
CA TYR A 507 2.52 33.23 4.10
C TYR A 507 1.48 32.55 3.21
N SER A 508 1.71 32.59 1.90
CA SER A 508 0.94 31.84 0.91
C SER A 508 1.31 30.37 1.01
N LEU A 509 0.46 29.60 1.69
CA LEU A 509 0.64 28.16 1.82
C LEU A 509 0.21 27.48 0.51
N CYS A 510 1.03 26.58 -0.03
CA CYS A 510 0.75 25.88 -1.28
C CYS A 510 1.25 24.43 -1.19
N TRP A 511 0.37 23.46 -1.43
CA TRP A 511 0.71 22.03 -1.46
C TRP A 511 0.52 21.49 -2.89
N PRO A 512 1.49 21.72 -3.78
CA PRO A 512 1.29 21.60 -5.23
C PRO A 512 1.10 20.16 -5.73
N LYS A 513 1.42 19.15 -4.91
CA LYS A 513 1.34 17.72 -5.27
C LYS A 513 0.25 16.95 -4.52
N TRP A 514 -0.58 17.65 -3.74
CA TRP A 514 -1.53 16.98 -2.86
C TRP A 514 -2.74 16.47 -3.62
N LYS A 515 -3.01 15.16 -3.51
CA LYS A 515 -4.04 14.46 -4.30
C LYS A 515 -5.25 14.04 -3.49
N THR A 516 -5.02 13.54 -2.27
CA THR A 516 -6.07 12.88 -1.49
C THR A 516 -6.14 13.42 -0.06
N LEU A 517 -7.32 13.91 0.30
CA LEU A 517 -7.71 14.20 1.68
C LEU A 517 -8.80 13.23 2.13
N TRP A 518 -8.57 12.51 3.22
CA TRP A 518 -9.55 11.65 3.87
C TRP A 518 -9.63 11.97 5.35
N ILE A 519 -10.81 12.38 5.82
CA ILE A 519 -11.10 12.65 7.23
C ILE A 519 -12.37 11.91 7.63
N GLU A 520 -12.27 11.04 8.61
CA GLU A 520 -13.40 10.28 9.12
C GLU A 520 -13.46 10.29 10.66
N ASN A 521 -14.66 10.37 11.22
CA ASN A 521 -14.90 10.25 12.67
C ASN A 521 -14.08 11.24 13.54
N CYS A 522 -13.88 12.48 13.09
CA CYS A 522 -13.21 13.52 13.87
C CYS A 522 -14.23 14.46 14.52
N ARG A 523 -14.63 14.19 15.77
CA ARG A 523 -15.75 14.91 16.41
C ARG A 523 -15.48 16.38 16.69
N SER A 524 -14.30 16.75 17.19
CA SER A 524 -13.99 18.14 17.56
C SER A 524 -13.48 19.00 16.40
N LEU A 525 -13.34 18.45 15.20
CA LEU A 525 -12.74 19.14 14.07
C LEU A 525 -13.62 20.30 13.63
N LYS A 526 -13.08 21.53 13.67
CA LYS A 526 -13.78 22.75 13.28
C LYS A 526 -13.35 23.26 11.91
N TYR A 527 -12.05 23.14 11.60
CA TYR A 527 -11.42 23.68 10.40
C TYR A 527 -10.47 22.67 9.75
N VAL A 528 -10.48 22.60 8.42
CA VAL A 528 -9.55 21.73 7.65
C VAL A 528 -8.29 22.51 7.25
N PHE A 529 -8.43 23.78 6.84
CA PHE A 529 -7.35 24.62 6.32
C PHE A 529 -7.34 26.03 6.93
N PRO A 530 -6.20 26.74 6.91
CA PRO A 530 -6.18 28.21 6.96
C PRO A 530 -6.67 28.82 5.63
N ASP A 531 -7.25 30.04 5.70
CA ASP A 531 -7.71 30.80 4.53
C ASP A 531 -6.64 30.95 3.42
N THR A 532 -5.35 31.00 3.80
CA THR A 532 -4.24 31.17 2.86
C THR A 532 -4.03 29.99 1.90
N LEU A 533 -4.54 28.79 2.21
CA LEU A 533 -4.50 27.62 1.31
C LEU A 533 -5.58 27.64 0.22
N SER A 534 -6.65 28.43 0.40
CA SER A 534 -7.84 28.42 -0.48
C SER A 534 -7.53 28.78 -1.93
N GLN A 535 -6.41 29.48 -2.17
CA GLN A 535 -5.98 29.91 -3.50
C GLN A 535 -5.05 28.90 -4.21
N ALA A 536 -4.55 27.84 -3.55
CA ALA A 536 -3.46 27.02 -4.08
C ALA A 536 -3.52 25.51 -3.72
N LEU A 537 -4.57 24.80 -4.16
CA LEU A 537 -4.65 23.33 -4.16
C LEU A 537 -4.77 22.75 -5.60
N PRO A 538 -3.75 22.93 -6.45
CA PRO A 538 -3.85 22.71 -7.89
C PRO A 538 -3.84 21.24 -8.33
N GLN A 539 -3.72 20.25 -7.44
CA GLN A 539 -3.69 18.83 -7.80
C GLN A 539 -4.62 17.96 -6.95
N LEU A 540 -5.51 18.56 -6.15
CA LEU A 540 -6.40 17.81 -5.28
C LEU A 540 -7.45 17.09 -6.12
N GLU A 541 -7.43 15.75 -6.10
CA GLU A 541 -8.29 14.89 -6.90
C GLU A 541 -9.46 14.31 -6.08
N CYS A 542 -9.23 14.05 -4.78
CA CYS A 542 -10.20 13.37 -3.91
C CYS A 542 -10.32 14.05 -2.53
N VAL A 543 -11.56 14.36 -2.12
CA VAL A 543 -11.91 14.86 -0.78
C VAL A 543 -13.00 13.99 -0.18
N TYR A 544 -12.70 13.36 0.95
CA TYR A 544 -13.64 12.56 1.73
C TYR A 544 -13.75 13.10 3.16
N LEU A 545 -14.94 13.55 3.53
CA LEU A 545 -15.28 14.06 4.87
C LEU A 545 -16.47 13.28 5.41
N LYS A 546 -16.29 12.54 6.50
CA LYS A 546 -17.36 11.73 7.08
C LYS A 546 -17.39 11.82 8.60
N ASN A 547 -18.61 11.93 9.16
CA ASN A 547 -18.86 11.92 10.60
C ASN A 547 -18.04 13.00 11.35
N CYS A 548 -18.01 14.24 10.83
CA CYS A 548 -17.35 15.39 11.44
C CYS A 548 -18.42 16.42 11.90
N PRO A 549 -19.10 16.20 13.05
CA PRO A 549 -20.28 16.97 13.45
C PRO A 549 -20.04 18.44 13.79
N HIS A 550 -18.82 18.81 14.20
CA HIS A 550 -18.44 20.19 14.54
C HIS A 550 -17.69 20.92 13.42
N LEU A 551 -17.57 20.31 12.23
CA LEU A 551 -16.89 20.93 11.11
C LEU A 551 -17.71 22.12 10.62
N VAL A 552 -17.18 23.34 10.78
CA VAL A 552 -17.90 24.59 10.47
C VAL A 552 -17.54 25.09 9.09
N LEU A 553 -16.23 25.19 8.80
CA LEU A 553 -15.71 25.68 7.54
C LEU A 553 -14.52 24.81 7.10
N ILE A 554 -14.30 24.74 5.80
CA ILE A 554 -13.07 24.16 5.27
C ILE A 554 -11.88 25.09 5.54
N TYR A 555 -12.10 26.40 5.71
CA TYR A 555 -11.07 27.41 5.95
C TYR A 555 -11.35 28.28 7.20
N ASN A 556 -10.31 28.70 7.93
CA ASN A 556 -10.45 29.54 9.13
C ASN A 556 -10.25 31.04 8.86
N GLN A 557 -11.27 31.84 9.20
CA GLN A 557 -11.25 33.30 9.15
C GLN A 557 -10.43 33.88 10.31
N THR A 558 -9.45 34.73 10.02
CA THR A 558 -8.84 35.58 11.05
C THR A 558 -9.80 36.72 11.40
N GLU A 559 -10.26 36.77 12.65
CA GLU A 559 -11.14 37.82 13.18
C GLU A 559 -10.56 39.22 12.91
N GLY A 560 -11.32 40.09 12.22
CA GLY A 560 -11.00 41.53 12.17
C GLY A 560 -11.15 42.29 10.85
N LYS A 561 -11.65 41.68 9.76
CA LYS A 561 -11.94 42.44 8.53
C LYS A 561 -13.35 42.19 8.02
N ASP A 562 -14.22 43.19 8.20
CA ASP A 562 -15.41 43.40 7.35
C ASP A 562 -14.93 43.57 5.91
N VAL A 563 -14.95 42.49 5.11
CA VAL A 563 -14.74 42.57 3.66
C VAL A 563 -15.79 41.70 2.98
N THR A 564 -16.74 42.39 2.37
CA THR A 564 -17.67 41.90 1.36
C THR A 564 -16.90 41.41 0.13
N GLY A 565 -16.96 40.11 -0.16
CA GLY A 565 -16.66 39.54 -1.49
C GLY A 565 -15.48 38.55 -1.57
N ASN A 566 -15.75 37.37 -2.14
CA ASN A 566 -14.82 36.34 -2.67
C ASN A 566 -14.33 35.15 -1.81
N HIS A 567 -14.74 34.99 -0.55
CA HIS A 567 -14.25 33.89 0.31
C HIS A 567 -15.15 32.64 0.36
N ILE A 568 -15.82 32.25 -0.74
CA ILE A 568 -16.73 31.08 -0.79
C ILE A 568 -16.22 30.01 -1.77
N LEU A 569 -15.34 30.38 -2.69
CA LEU A 569 -14.84 29.52 -3.75
C LEU A 569 -13.61 28.73 -3.28
N LEU A 570 -13.72 27.42 -3.25
CA LEU A 570 -12.58 26.52 -3.11
C LEU A 570 -11.97 26.26 -4.50
N ASN A 571 -10.75 26.77 -4.73
CA ASN A 571 -10.05 26.60 -6.01
C ASN A 571 -9.38 25.21 -6.10
N VAL A 572 -10.11 24.23 -6.65
CA VAL A 572 -9.68 22.83 -6.79
C VAL A 572 -9.98 22.30 -8.21
N PRO A 573 -9.28 22.80 -9.24
CA PRO A 573 -9.66 22.60 -10.64
C PRO A 573 -9.58 21.14 -11.13
N PHE A 574 -8.85 20.28 -10.42
CA PHE A 574 -8.68 18.86 -10.75
C PHE A 574 -9.47 17.91 -9.83
N LEU A 575 -10.37 18.45 -8.98
CA LEU A 575 -11.18 17.62 -8.09
C LEU A 575 -12.12 16.74 -8.91
N ARG A 576 -12.07 15.43 -8.67
CA ARG A 576 -12.91 14.41 -9.32
C ARG A 576 -13.93 13.83 -8.35
N ASN A 577 -13.52 13.58 -7.11
CA ASN A 577 -14.35 12.90 -6.13
C ASN A 577 -14.54 13.78 -4.89
N LEU A 578 -15.80 14.06 -4.56
CA LEU A 578 -16.18 14.80 -3.37
C LEU A 578 -17.26 14.06 -2.59
N SER A 579 -16.98 13.74 -1.33
CA SER A 579 -17.92 13.09 -0.43
C SER A 579 -17.98 13.81 0.91
N VAL A 580 -19.18 14.24 1.30
CA VAL A 580 -19.45 14.89 2.59
C VAL A 580 -20.64 14.19 3.25
N ILE A 581 -20.37 13.51 4.37
CA ILE A 581 -21.32 12.60 5.03
C ILE A 581 -21.42 12.93 6.51
N ASN A 582 -22.62 13.18 7.02
CA ASN A 582 -22.88 13.44 8.44
C ASN A 582 -22.01 14.60 9.00
N CYS A 583 -21.98 15.72 8.27
CA CYS A 583 -21.31 16.97 8.68
C CYS A 583 -22.35 18.09 8.88
N PRO A 584 -23.22 18.02 9.91
CA PRO A 584 -24.37 18.91 10.08
C PRO A 584 -24.02 20.37 10.37
N GLN A 585 -22.82 20.72 10.83
CA GLN A 585 -22.47 22.13 11.10
C GLN A 585 -21.76 22.83 9.92
N LEU A 586 -21.56 22.10 8.81
CA LEU A 586 -20.81 22.60 7.68
C LEU A 586 -21.53 23.77 7.03
N THR A 587 -20.81 24.88 6.89
CA THR A 587 -21.24 26.05 6.12
C THR A 587 -21.12 25.72 4.63
N CYS A 588 -22.14 26.10 3.87
CA CYS A 588 -22.17 25.88 2.43
C CYS A 588 -21.01 26.63 1.75
N PHE A 589 -20.29 25.96 0.85
CA PHE A 589 -19.21 26.54 0.05
C PHE A 589 -19.35 26.16 -1.42
N VAL A 590 -18.61 26.84 -2.29
CA VAL A 590 -18.70 26.68 -3.74
C VAL A 590 -17.44 26.03 -4.29
N VAL A 591 -17.61 25.09 -5.21
CA VAL A 591 -16.53 24.42 -5.92
C VAL A 591 -16.69 24.59 -7.43
N GLN A 592 -15.59 24.86 -8.12
CA GLN A 592 -15.49 24.84 -9.58
C GLN A 592 -14.56 23.71 -10.02
N ALA A 593 -15.14 22.54 -10.30
CA ALA A 593 -14.39 21.35 -10.71
C ALA A 593 -15.24 20.41 -11.58
N GLN A 594 -14.58 19.63 -12.44
CA GLN A 594 -15.21 18.57 -13.22
C GLN A 594 -15.30 17.28 -12.37
N LEU A 595 -16.31 17.20 -11.51
CA LEU A 595 -16.51 16.03 -10.67
C LEU A 595 -16.92 14.80 -11.50
N GLU A 596 -16.35 13.65 -11.15
CA GLU A 596 -16.79 12.32 -11.54
C GLU A 596 -17.81 11.77 -10.52
N LYS A 597 -17.61 12.07 -9.22
CA LYS A 597 -18.47 11.57 -8.13
C LYS A 597 -18.78 12.65 -7.10
N LEU A 598 -20.07 12.81 -6.77
CA LEU A 598 -20.54 13.67 -5.70
C LEU A 598 -21.47 12.90 -4.76
N TYR A 599 -21.11 12.87 -3.48
CA TYR A 599 -21.92 12.26 -2.42
C TYR A 599 -22.15 13.27 -1.29
N LEU A 600 -23.40 13.71 -1.11
CA LEU A 600 -23.81 14.62 -0.04
C LEU A 600 -24.87 13.95 0.83
N ARG A 601 -24.57 13.75 2.10
CA ARG A 601 -25.49 13.09 3.04
C ARG A 601 -25.53 13.80 4.38
N ASN A 602 -26.73 14.15 4.85
CA ASN A 602 -26.95 14.68 6.20
C ASN A 602 -26.01 15.86 6.53
N VAL A 603 -26.06 16.88 5.68
CA VAL A 603 -25.39 18.17 5.84
C VAL A 603 -26.48 19.19 6.14
N THR A 604 -26.29 20.11 7.09
CA THR A 604 -27.31 21.14 7.41
C THR A 604 -26.67 22.53 7.47
N CYS A 605 -26.76 23.33 6.40
CA CYS A 605 -26.14 24.66 6.40
C CYS A 605 -26.95 25.62 7.29
N ARG A 606 -26.31 26.20 8.33
CA ARG A 606 -26.94 27.17 9.25
C ARG A 606 -27.10 28.57 8.64
N GLN A 607 -26.18 28.97 7.75
CA GLN A 607 -26.19 30.27 7.09
C GLN A 607 -25.73 30.12 5.63
N LEU A 608 -26.40 30.84 4.74
CA LEU A 608 -25.81 31.26 3.47
C LEU A 608 -24.91 32.46 3.80
N CYS A 609 -23.65 32.44 3.36
CA CYS A 609 -22.93 33.69 3.19
C CYS A 609 -23.76 34.58 2.25
N ASN A 610 -23.86 35.89 2.52
CA ASN A 610 -24.53 36.84 1.64
C ASN A 610 -23.96 36.68 0.22
N ILE A 611 -24.71 35.99 -0.62
CA ILE A 611 -24.31 35.60 -1.96
C ILE A 611 -24.55 36.82 -2.86
N ASP A 612 -23.53 37.67 -3.01
CA ASP A 612 -23.39 38.51 -4.21
C ASP A 612 -22.78 37.64 -5.34
N VAL A 613 -23.38 36.47 -5.61
CA VAL A 613 -22.97 35.52 -6.68
C VAL A 613 -23.29 36.07 -8.08
N LEU A 614 -23.71 37.33 -8.17
CA LEU A 614 -23.94 38.07 -9.40
C LEU A 614 -22.66 38.37 -10.21
N THR A 615 -21.48 37.93 -9.78
CA THR A 615 -20.20 38.22 -10.47
C THR A 615 -19.46 37.00 -11.05
N LEU A 616 -19.90 35.77 -10.79
CA LEU A 616 -19.28 34.56 -11.38
C LEU A 616 -20.10 34.11 -12.59
N ASN A 617 -19.73 34.59 -13.77
CA ASN A 617 -20.32 34.17 -15.05
C ASN A 617 -19.87 32.73 -15.47
N GLN A 618 -19.91 31.74 -14.56
CA GLN A 618 -19.36 30.38 -14.75
C GLN A 618 -20.16 29.30 -13.99
N ASP A 619 -20.12 28.03 -14.43
CA ASP A 619 -20.79 26.93 -13.70
C ASP A 619 -20.10 26.64 -12.37
N TYR A 620 -20.87 26.27 -11.35
CA TYR A 620 -20.35 25.93 -10.03
C TYR A 620 -21.24 24.95 -9.26
N ILE A 621 -20.67 24.32 -8.22
CA ILE A 621 -21.32 23.35 -7.34
C ILE A 621 -21.40 23.93 -5.94
N ILE A 622 -22.60 23.93 -5.34
CA ILE A 622 -22.80 24.27 -3.94
C ILE A 622 -22.71 22.98 -3.11
N VAL A 623 -21.75 22.94 -2.20
CA VAL A 623 -21.52 21.82 -1.31
C VAL A 623 -22.18 22.14 0.03
N GLY A 624 -23.34 21.54 0.27
CA GLY A 624 -24.11 21.68 1.52
C GLY A 624 -25.63 21.62 1.29
N ASP A 625 -26.41 21.86 2.34
CA ASP A 625 -27.87 21.89 2.25
C ASP A 625 -28.36 23.30 1.87
N HIS A 626 -28.58 23.49 0.58
CA HIS A 626 -28.99 24.74 -0.05
C HIS A 626 -30.18 24.50 -0.99
N GLU A 627 -30.87 25.56 -1.43
CA GLU A 627 -32.05 25.44 -2.32
C GLU A 627 -31.70 24.85 -3.70
N GLU A 628 -30.49 25.16 -4.18
CA GLU A 628 -29.89 24.62 -5.41
C GLU A 628 -28.56 23.92 -5.12
N VAL A 629 -28.24 22.88 -5.90
CA VAL A 629 -26.96 22.16 -5.81
C VAL A 629 -25.99 22.60 -6.91
N PHE A 630 -26.50 22.82 -8.13
CA PHE A 630 -25.70 23.19 -9.30
C PHE A 630 -26.23 24.48 -9.95
N GLN A 631 -25.33 25.41 -10.25
CA GLN A 631 -25.61 26.54 -11.15
C GLN A 631 -24.97 26.29 -12.50
N VAL A 632 -25.74 26.47 -13.57
CA VAL A 632 -25.28 26.22 -14.94
C VAL A 632 -25.45 27.49 -15.78
N GLN A 633 -24.39 27.93 -16.46
CA GLN A 633 -24.40 29.01 -17.43
C GLN A 633 -23.75 28.63 -18.77
N GLY A 634 -22.86 27.63 -18.80
CA GLY A 634 -22.13 27.17 -19.99
C GLY A 634 -22.25 25.66 -20.31
N GLY A 635 -22.86 24.85 -19.43
CA GLY A 635 -23.33 23.48 -19.73
C GLY A 635 -22.28 22.37 -19.81
N HIS A 636 -20.98 22.70 -19.78
CA HIS A 636 -19.87 21.76 -20.00
C HIS A 636 -19.18 21.24 -18.73
N LEU A 637 -19.36 21.87 -17.56
CA LEU A 637 -18.63 21.46 -16.33
C LEU A 637 -19.13 20.13 -15.73
N PHE A 638 -20.34 19.68 -16.09
CA PHE A 638 -20.99 18.49 -15.49
C PHE A 638 -20.98 17.26 -16.38
N SER A 639 -20.38 17.33 -17.58
CA SER A 639 -20.33 16.18 -18.50
C SER A 639 -19.52 15.01 -17.94
N SER A 640 -18.59 15.26 -17.02
CA SER A 640 -17.75 14.23 -16.40
C SER A 640 -18.43 13.46 -15.27
N LEU A 641 -19.57 13.94 -14.77
CA LEU A 641 -20.25 13.37 -13.60
C LEU A 641 -20.83 11.98 -13.92
N GLN A 642 -20.44 10.98 -13.12
CA GLN A 642 -20.85 9.58 -13.24
C GLN A 642 -21.82 9.17 -12.13
N GLU A 643 -21.56 9.61 -10.90
CA GLU A 643 -22.34 9.25 -9.71
C GLU A 643 -22.76 10.50 -8.94
N LEU A 644 -24.07 10.64 -8.70
CA LEU A 644 -24.67 11.69 -7.88
C LEU A 644 -25.56 11.07 -6.81
N HIS A 645 -25.18 11.29 -5.55
CA HIS A 645 -25.92 10.83 -4.37
C HIS A 645 -26.26 12.02 -3.47
N LEU A 646 -27.55 12.26 -3.28
CA LEU A 646 -28.09 13.32 -2.43
C LEU A 646 -29.01 12.71 -1.39
N GLU A 647 -28.61 12.73 -0.12
CA GLU A 647 -29.36 12.07 0.96
C GLU A 647 -29.62 13.02 2.14
N TYR A 648 -30.86 13.07 2.63
CA TYR A 648 -31.27 13.85 3.80
C TYR A 648 -30.97 15.35 3.70
N LEU A 649 -31.12 15.94 2.50
CA LEU A 649 -30.95 17.39 2.27
C LEU A 649 -32.31 18.10 2.30
N SER A 650 -32.56 18.87 3.36
CA SER A 650 -33.90 19.38 3.69
C SER A 650 -34.29 20.67 2.97
N LYS A 651 -33.31 21.42 2.44
CA LYS A 651 -33.52 22.70 1.78
C LYS A 651 -33.52 22.61 0.26
N VAL A 652 -32.95 21.55 -0.32
CA VAL A 652 -32.87 21.34 -1.77
C VAL A 652 -34.25 21.34 -2.40
N GLN A 653 -34.51 22.35 -3.24
CA GLN A 653 -35.74 22.50 -4.01
C GLN A 653 -35.54 22.13 -5.47
N ILE A 654 -34.34 22.45 -6.01
CA ILE A 654 -33.92 22.18 -7.37
C ILE A 654 -32.49 21.64 -7.35
N ILE A 655 -32.18 20.69 -8.23
CA ILE A 655 -30.79 20.21 -8.37
C ILE A 655 -30.02 21.14 -9.32
N TRP A 656 -30.65 21.54 -10.43
CA TRP A 656 -30.04 22.33 -11.50
C TRP A 656 -30.73 23.69 -11.64
N LYS A 657 -30.00 24.79 -11.39
CA LYS A 657 -30.50 26.15 -11.61
C LYS A 657 -30.04 26.71 -12.95
N ASP A 658 -31.00 27.34 -13.62
CA ASP A 658 -30.99 27.91 -14.98
C ASP A 658 -31.34 26.90 -16.09
N VAL A 659 -32.61 26.94 -16.49
CA VAL A 659 -33.27 25.91 -17.33
C VAL A 659 -33.25 26.31 -18.83
N ALA A 660 -32.54 27.38 -19.19
CA ALA A 660 -32.55 27.90 -20.57
C ALA A 660 -31.40 27.40 -21.47
N GLN A 661 -30.33 26.78 -20.94
CA GLN A 661 -29.22 26.26 -21.77
C GLN A 661 -28.68 24.90 -21.30
N VAL A 662 -28.09 24.17 -22.24
CA VAL A 662 -27.91 22.71 -22.29
C VAL A 662 -26.99 22.15 -21.18
N VAL A 663 -27.54 21.70 -20.05
CA VAL A 663 -26.79 20.82 -19.14
C VAL A 663 -26.55 19.48 -19.85
N THR A 664 -25.28 19.10 -20.04
CA THR A 664 -24.92 17.81 -20.62
C THR A 664 -24.50 16.82 -19.53
N LEU A 665 -25.36 15.87 -19.17
CA LEU A 665 -25.09 14.80 -18.19
C LEU A 665 -24.75 13.49 -18.90
N GLN A 666 -23.88 13.56 -19.91
CA GLN A 666 -23.63 12.46 -20.84
C GLN A 666 -23.01 11.22 -20.20
N ASN A 667 -22.26 11.38 -19.11
CA ASN A 667 -21.59 10.27 -18.43
C ASN A 667 -22.29 9.81 -17.15
N LEU A 668 -23.43 10.40 -16.77
CA LEU A 668 -24.11 10.06 -15.51
C LEU A 668 -24.68 8.65 -15.59
N THR A 669 -24.19 7.73 -14.75
CA THR A 669 -24.64 6.34 -14.69
C THR A 669 -25.57 6.07 -13.51
N THR A 670 -25.38 6.79 -12.40
CA THR A 670 -26.10 6.55 -11.14
C THR A 670 -26.61 7.85 -10.55
N LEU A 671 -27.92 7.91 -10.29
CA LEU A 671 -28.56 8.98 -9.54
C LEU A 671 -29.35 8.39 -8.37
N GLU A 672 -29.00 8.80 -7.16
CA GLU A 672 -29.67 8.41 -5.92
C GLU A 672 -30.07 9.65 -5.13
N ILE A 673 -31.37 9.78 -4.86
CA ILE A 673 -31.96 10.90 -4.12
C ILE A 673 -32.82 10.32 -3.01
N ILE A 674 -32.45 10.55 -1.75
CA ILE A 674 -33.11 9.99 -0.58
C ILE A 674 -33.45 11.11 0.39
N ASP A 675 -34.72 11.18 0.82
CA ASP A 675 -35.21 12.11 1.85
C ASP A 675 -34.90 13.60 1.57
N CYS A 676 -34.85 14.01 0.29
CA CYS A 676 -34.80 15.41 -0.14
C CYS A 676 -36.21 16.01 -0.20
N LYS A 677 -36.76 16.37 0.96
CA LYS A 677 -38.21 16.61 1.15
C LYS A 677 -38.80 17.75 0.32
N LYS A 678 -38.03 18.83 0.09
CA LYS A 678 -38.49 20.02 -0.67
C LYS A 678 -38.26 19.94 -2.17
N LEU A 679 -37.68 18.85 -2.66
CA LEU A 679 -37.34 18.69 -4.07
C LEU A 679 -38.62 18.56 -4.90
N ARG A 680 -38.82 19.47 -5.86
CA ARG A 680 -40.05 19.50 -6.68
C ARG A 680 -39.91 18.79 -8.01
N TYR A 681 -38.73 18.89 -8.62
CA TYR A 681 -38.39 18.31 -9.93
C TYR A 681 -36.91 17.93 -9.97
N ILE A 682 -36.55 16.92 -10.77
CA ILE A 682 -35.16 16.43 -10.88
C ILE A 682 -34.53 16.87 -12.20
N PHE A 683 -35.26 16.73 -13.31
CA PHE A 683 -34.74 16.98 -14.66
C PHE A 683 -35.58 18.01 -15.42
N SER A 684 -34.95 18.67 -16.41
CA SER A 684 -35.65 19.43 -17.44
C SER A 684 -35.80 18.60 -18.72
N PRO A 685 -36.71 18.96 -19.65
CA PRO A 685 -36.81 18.27 -20.93
C PRO A 685 -35.47 18.24 -21.71
N THR A 686 -34.65 19.27 -21.58
CA THR A 686 -33.34 19.38 -22.23
C THR A 686 -32.28 18.50 -21.56
N THR A 687 -32.27 18.38 -20.23
CA THR A 687 -31.29 17.51 -19.54
C THR A 687 -31.52 16.03 -19.83
N VAL A 688 -32.78 15.60 -19.97
CA VAL A 688 -33.11 14.20 -20.26
C VAL A 688 -32.53 13.73 -21.60
N CYS A 689 -32.48 14.59 -22.60
CA CYS A 689 -31.89 14.26 -23.90
C CYS A 689 -30.38 13.97 -23.82
N SER A 690 -29.71 14.40 -22.74
CA SER A 690 -28.27 14.16 -22.51
C SER A 690 -27.97 12.90 -21.67
N LEU A 691 -28.95 12.33 -20.96
CA LEU A 691 -28.79 11.22 -20.01
C LEU A 691 -28.70 9.83 -20.70
N SER A 692 -27.82 9.72 -21.70
CA SER A 692 -27.68 8.49 -22.50
C SER A 692 -27.05 7.33 -21.73
N GLN A 693 -26.25 7.59 -20.69
CA GLN A 693 -25.53 6.57 -19.93
C GLN A 693 -26.18 6.20 -18.59
N LEU A 694 -27.34 6.77 -18.25
CA LEU A 694 -27.98 6.52 -16.96
C LEU A 694 -28.44 5.07 -16.86
N VAL A 695 -27.94 4.33 -15.86
CA VAL A 695 -28.22 2.91 -15.61
C VAL A 695 -29.14 2.72 -14.40
N SER A 696 -28.96 3.53 -13.35
CA SER A 696 -29.69 3.39 -12.09
C SER A 696 -30.27 4.72 -11.62
N LEU A 697 -31.58 4.75 -11.40
CA LEU A 697 -32.32 5.86 -10.80
C LEU A 697 -33.03 5.39 -9.53
N GLN A 698 -32.67 5.97 -8.39
CA GLN A 698 -33.28 5.68 -7.10
C GLN A 698 -33.78 6.97 -6.46
N ILE A 699 -35.07 7.01 -6.14
CA ILE A 699 -35.74 8.14 -5.49
C ILE A 699 -36.52 7.61 -4.30
N LYS A 700 -36.26 8.13 -3.11
CA LYS A 700 -36.93 7.69 -1.89
C LYS A 700 -37.28 8.88 -1.00
N GLY A 701 -38.48 8.92 -0.42
CA GLY A 701 -38.82 9.87 0.65
C GLY A 701 -38.84 11.35 0.24
N CYS A 702 -38.97 11.66 -1.06
CA CYS A 702 -39.06 13.03 -1.55
C CYS A 702 -40.53 13.50 -1.54
N GLU A 703 -40.95 14.15 -0.46
CA GLU A 703 -42.36 14.47 -0.16
C GLU A 703 -42.99 15.50 -1.13
N GLU A 704 -42.30 16.60 -1.46
CA GLU A 704 -42.76 17.64 -2.40
C GLU A 704 -42.54 17.31 -3.88
N LEU A 705 -41.99 16.13 -4.22
CA LEU A 705 -41.70 15.77 -5.60
C LEU A 705 -43.01 15.57 -6.38
N GLU A 706 -43.33 16.50 -7.28
CA GLU A 706 -44.57 16.45 -8.06
C GLU A 706 -44.40 15.61 -9.34
N ARG A 707 -43.26 15.78 -10.01
CA ARG A 707 -42.87 15.11 -11.26
C ARG A 707 -41.36 14.94 -11.32
N ILE A 708 -40.88 13.88 -11.96
CA ILE A 708 -39.43 13.68 -12.17
C ILE A 708 -38.88 14.69 -13.19
N ILE A 709 -39.67 15.02 -14.22
CA ILE A 709 -39.30 15.92 -15.33
C ILE A 709 -40.19 17.17 -15.32
N LEU A 710 -39.59 18.36 -15.45
CA LEU A 710 -40.32 19.62 -15.57
C LEU A 710 -41.21 19.66 -16.83
N PRO A 711 -42.46 20.17 -16.75
CA PRO A 711 -43.33 20.36 -17.91
C PRO A 711 -42.79 21.40 -18.91
N LYS A 712 -42.98 21.17 -20.22
CA LYS A 712 -42.49 22.04 -21.32
C LYS A 712 -43.00 23.49 -21.24
N ASP A 713 -44.18 23.71 -20.65
CA ASP A 713 -44.88 25.00 -20.64
C ASP A 713 -44.34 25.99 -19.59
N GLN A 714 -43.44 25.55 -18.70
CA GLN A 714 -42.83 26.39 -17.65
C GLN A 714 -41.39 26.82 -17.97
N VAL A 715 -40.90 26.54 -19.19
CA VAL A 715 -39.59 27.01 -19.65
C VAL A 715 -39.74 28.41 -20.23
N SER A 716 -39.13 29.41 -19.59
CA SER A 716 -39.14 30.81 -20.03
C SER A 716 -38.73 30.91 -21.51
N SER A 717 -39.64 31.43 -22.32
CA SER A 717 -39.44 31.67 -23.74
C SER A 717 -38.36 32.74 -23.98
N SER A 718 -37.14 32.33 -24.31
CA SER A 718 -36.22 33.20 -25.04
C SER A 718 -35.37 32.40 -26.04
N SER A 719 -35.78 32.53 -27.30
CA SER A 719 -34.95 32.54 -28.52
C SER A 719 -33.95 31.40 -28.73
N HIS A 720 -34.35 30.37 -29.48
CA HIS A 720 -34.02 30.20 -30.90
C HIS A 720 -34.43 28.82 -31.39
N GLY A 721 -35.20 28.78 -32.47
CA GLY A 721 -35.21 27.66 -33.41
C GLY A 721 -36.00 26.42 -32.98
N ASP A 722 -36.91 26.04 -33.86
CA ASP A 722 -37.57 24.74 -33.97
C ASP A 722 -36.51 23.61 -34.02
N ILE A 723 -35.95 23.20 -32.88
CA ILE A 723 -35.12 21.99 -32.77
C ILE A 723 -36.10 20.83 -32.63
N GLY A 724 -36.31 20.10 -33.72
CA GLY A 724 -37.13 18.89 -33.75
C GLY A 724 -36.88 18.00 -32.54
N LEU A 725 -37.90 17.88 -31.68
CA LEU A 725 -37.87 17.14 -30.43
C LEU A 725 -37.61 15.65 -30.71
N GLN A 726 -36.36 15.21 -30.46
CA GLN A 726 -36.05 13.80 -30.31
C GLN A 726 -36.92 13.22 -29.17
N PRO A 727 -37.44 11.98 -29.31
CA PRO A 727 -38.23 11.37 -28.25
C PRO A 727 -37.40 11.23 -26.96
N ILE A 728 -37.98 11.64 -25.84
CA ILE A 728 -37.40 11.52 -24.49
C ILE A 728 -37.11 10.04 -24.24
N SER A 729 -35.83 9.66 -24.13
CA SER A 729 -35.40 8.26 -24.05
C SER A 729 -34.21 8.11 -23.10
N PHE A 730 -34.27 7.11 -22.21
CA PHE A 730 -33.14 6.67 -21.38
C PHE A 730 -32.64 5.30 -21.86
N PRO A 731 -31.76 5.26 -22.88
CA PRO A 731 -31.49 4.04 -23.63
C PRO A 731 -30.82 2.94 -22.79
N ASN A 732 -30.08 3.29 -21.73
CA ASN A 732 -29.32 2.37 -20.89
C ASN A 732 -29.92 2.12 -19.49
N LEU A 733 -31.09 2.70 -19.18
CA LEU A 733 -31.67 2.65 -17.84
C LEU A 733 -32.14 1.22 -17.52
N ALA A 734 -31.48 0.60 -16.54
CA ALA A 734 -31.71 -0.77 -16.12
C ALA A 734 -32.54 -0.87 -14.83
N THR A 735 -32.39 0.10 -13.93
CA THR A 735 -33.01 0.06 -12.60
C THR A 735 -33.72 1.36 -12.30
N ILE A 736 -35.00 1.26 -11.95
CA ILE A 736 -35.83 2.36 -11.47
C ILE A 736 -36.46 1.93 -10.14
N SER A 737 -36.21 2.69 -9.09
CA SER A 737 -36.84 2.50 -7.79
C SER A 737 -37.36 3.85 -7.27
N VAL A 738 -38.68 3.98 -7.14
CA VAL A 738 -39.34 5.19 -6.61
C VAL A 738 -40.24 4.82 -5.45
N THR A 739 -39.88 5.24 -4.24
CA THR A 739 -40.56 4.82 -3.01
C THR A 739 -40.89 6.00 -2.10
N ASN A 740 -42.10 6.04 -1.54
CA ASN A 740 -42.47 7.02 -0.51
C ASN A 740 -42.38 8.49 -0.98
N CYS A 741 -42.79 8.80 -2.21
CA CYS A 741 -42.92 10.16 -2.75
C CYS A 741 -44.40 10.59 -2.72
N GLU A 742 -44.77 11.43 -1.76
CA GLU A 742 -46.17 11.69 -1.42
C GLU A 742 -46.94 12.51 -2.47
N ASN A 743 -46.29 13.48 -3.12
CA ASN A 743 -46.93 14.38 -4.10
C ASN A 743 -46.76 13.97 -5.56
N LEU A 744 -46.09 12.84 -5.82
CA LEU A 744 -45.74 12.41 -7.15
C LEU A 744 -46.97 11.96 -7.93
N LYS A 745 -47.29 12.66 -9.03
CA LYS A 745 -48.48 12.37 -9.85
C LYS A 745 -48.21 11.41 -11.00
N SER A 746 -47.04 11.54 -11.62
CA SER A 746 -46.56 10.70 -12.73
C SER A 746 -45.04 10.49 -12.67
N LEU A 747 -44.55 9.34 -13.15
CA LEU A 747 -43.10 9.07 -13.23
C LEU A 747 -42.48 9.59 -14.52
N PHE A 748 -42.94 9.08 -15.67
CA PHE A 748 -42.36 9.39 -16.98
C PHE A 748 -43.43 9.68 -18.04
N PRO A 749 -43.14 10.54 -19.03
CA PRO A 749 -43.97 10.65 -20.22
C PRO A 749 -43.86 9.38 -21.06
N LEU A 750 -44.91 9.02 -21.80
CA LEU A 750 -44.98 7.79 -22.59
C LEU A 750 -43.93 7.75 -23.71
N GLY A 751 -43.37 8.89 -24.11
CA GLY A 751 -42.20 8.96 -24.99
C GLY A 751 -41.03 8.09 -24.52
N PHE A 752 -40.91 7.89 -23.19
CA PHE A 752 -39.97 6.97 -22.53
C PHE A 752 -40.06 5.53 -23.08
N VAL A 753 -41.26 5.08 -23.42
CA VAL A 753 -41.54 3.69 -23.80
C VAL A 753 -41.21 3.43 -25.28
N SER A 754 -40.61 4.39 -25.99
CA SER A 754 -40.12 4.20 -27.36
C SER A 754 -38.82 3.36 -27.41
N SER A 755 -38.16 3.13 -26.26
CA SER A 755 -36.85 2.45 -26.16
C SER A 755 -36.59 1.65 -24.84
N PRO A 756 -37.54 0.94 -24.21
CA PRO A 756 -37.36 0.31 -22.88
C PRO A 756 -36.50 -0.98 -22.87
N HIS A 757 -35.60 -1.16 -23.84
CA HIS A 757 -34.90 -2.42 -24.11
C HIS A 757 -33.92 -2.86 -23.02
N GLN A 758 -33.54 -1.99 -22.10
CA GLN A 758 -32.55 -2.28 -21.04
C GLN A 758 -33.15 -2.37 -19.63
N LEU A 759 -34.42 -1.98 -19.43
CA LEU A 759 -35.03 -1.92 -18.11
C LEU A 759 -35.20 -3.33 -17.54
N LYS A 760 -34.56 -3.60 -16.39
CA LYS A 760 -34.60 -4.89 -15.67
C LYS A 760 -35.47 -4.84 -14.42
N TYR A 761 -35.42 -3.73 -13.69
CA TYR A 761 -36.10 -3.57 -12.41
C TYR A 761 -36.93 -2.29 -12.42
N LEU A 762 -38.25 -2.43 -12.21
CA LEU A 762 -39.17 -1.32 -11.97
C LEU A 762 -39.89 -1.53 -10.63
N VAL A 763 -39.54 -0.72 -9.64
CA VAL A 763 -40.08 -0.80 -8.28
C VAL A 763 -40.72 0.54 -7.92
N VAL A 764 -42.03 0.53 -7.68
CA VAL A 764 -42.82 1.70 -7.31
C VAL A 764 -43.64 1.35 -6.08
N LYS A 765 -43.33 1.98 -4.94
CA LYS A 765 -43.96 1.64 -3.67
C LYS A 765 -44.38 2.88 -2.89
N GLN A 766 -45.50 2.82 -2.18
CA GLN A 766 -45.87 3.84 -1.20
C GLN A 766 -45.95 5.26 -1.78
N ASN A 767 -46.43 5.41 -3.03
CA ASN A 767 -46.64 6.72 -3.67
C ASN A 767 -48.15 6.99 -3.76
N PRO A 768 -48.79 7.58 -2.73
CA PRO A 768 -50.25 7.59 -2.58
C PRO A 768 -50.98 8.43 -3.65
N LYS A 769 -50.37 9.52 -4.14
CA LYS A 769 -50.96 10.40 -5.17
C LYS A 769 -50.57 10.04 -6.60
N LEU A 770 -49.83 8.94 -6.80
CA LEU A 770 -49.42 8.51 -8.14
C LEU A 770 -50.63 8.00 -8.89
N GLU A 771 -51.05 8.72 -9.93
CA GLU A 771 -52.23 8.37 -10.75
C GLU A 771 -51.85 7.49 -11.94
N GLN A 772 -50.69 7.75 -12.53
CA GLN A 772 -50.20 7.07 -13.73
C GLN A 772 -48.69 6.82 -13.63
N VAL A 773 -48.24 5.63 -14.00
CA VAL A 773 -46.80 5.35 -14.10
C VAL A 773 -46.22 6.01 -15.37
N PHE A 774 -46.94 5.92 -16.49
CA PHE A 774 -46.57 6.54 -17.76
C PHE A 774 -47.66 7.50 -18.26
N GLU A 775 -47.35 8.80 -18.40
CA GLU A 775 -48.29 9.87 -18.78
C GLU A 775 -48.33 10.10 -20.31
N VAL A 776 -49.50 10.30 -20.91
CA VAL A 776 -49.64 10.58 -22.35
C VAL A 776 -49.62 12.10 -22.59
N GLU A 777 -48.56 12.61 -23.22
CA GLU A 777 -48.34 14.08 -23.35
C GLU A 777 -49.42 14.81 -24.19
N ASP A 778 -50.09 14.16 -25.14
CA ASP A 778 -50.74 14.87 -26.25
C ASP A 778 -52.29 14.84 -26.26
N GLY A 779 -52.96 14.18 -25.31
CA GLY A 779 -54.43 14.11 -25.25
C GLY A 779 -55.15 13.54 -26.49
N ARG A 780 -54.43 13.19 -27.57
CA ARG A 780 -54.97 12.59 -28.78
C ARG A 780 -55.30 11.13 -28.50
N GLU A 781 -56.57 10.76 -28.67
CA GLU A 781 -56.98 9.36 -28.65
C GLU A 781 -56.18 8.58 -29.71
N VAL A 782 -55.36 7.63 -29.26
CA VAL A 782 -54.63 6.75 -30.17
C VAL A 782 -55.65 5.79 -30.80
N THR A 783 -55.93 5.98 -32.10
CA THR A 783 -56.91 5.19 -32.86
C THR A 783 -56.42 3.78 -33.20
N THR A 784 -55.11 3.50 -33.04
CA THR A 784 -54.47 2.19 -33.32
C THR A 784 -53.80 1.63 -32.07
N LYS A 785 -54.15 0.39 -31.67
CA LYS A 785 -53.47 -0.30 -30.56
C LYS A 785 -51.96 -0.40 -30.83
N LYS A 786 -51.13 0.21 -29.99
CA LYS A 786 -49.65 0.10 -30.08
C LYS A 786 -49.15 -0.88 -29.02
N GLU A 787 -48.55 -1.96 -29.49
CA GLU A 787 -47.86 -2.93 -28.63
C GLU A 787 -46.45 -2.41 -28.30
N ILE A 788 -46.06 -2.52 -27.02
CA ILE A 788 -44.71 -2.18 -26.55
C ILE A 788 -44.16 -3.34 -25.72
N LYS A 789 -42.92 -3.75 -26.02
CA LYS A 789 -42.25 -4.88 -25.37
C LYS A 789 -41.16 -4.40 -24.43
N PHE A 790 -41.15 -4.96 -23.22
CA PHE A 790 -40.11 -4.79 -22.22
C PHE A 790 -39.29 -6.09 -22.13
N ASP A 791 -38.40 -6.30 -23.11
CA ASP A 791 -37.72 -7.59 -23.34
C ASP A 791 -36.81 -8.06 -22.20
N LYS A 792 -36.35 -7.14 -21.34
CA LYS A 792 -35.43 -7.43 -20.24
C LYS A 792 -36.01 -7.21 -18.84
N LEU A 793 -37.28 -6.82 -18.72
CA LEU A 793 -37.86 -6.52 -17.41
C LEU A 793 -38.06 -7.80 -16.61
N GLU A 794 -37.17 -8.04 -15.64
CA GLU A 794 -37.16 -9.22 -14.78
C GLU A 794 -38.12 -9.04 -13.59
N ARG A 795 -38.23 -7.80 -13.07
CA ARG A 795 -38.99 -7.49 -11.85
C ARG A 795 -39.85 -6.25 -12.01
N LEU A 796 -41.14 -6.41 -11.72
CA LEU A 796 -42.13 -5.34 -11.60
C LEU A 796 -42.79 -5.40 -10.23
N ALA A 797 -42.67 -4.35 -9.44
CA ALA A 797 -43.33 -4.24 -8.14
C ALA A 797 -44.10 -2.93 -8.03
N LEU A 798 -45.42 -3.04 -7.85
CA LEU A 798 -46.37 -1.95 -7.61
C LEU A 798 -47.05 -2.23 -6.27
N GLU A 799 -46.69 -1.50 -5.22
CA GLU A 799 -47.17 -1.78 -3.86
C GLU A 799 -47.65 -0.50 -3.18
N GLU A 800 -48.81 -0.57 -2.51
CA GLU A 800 -49.33 0.55 -1.70
C GLU A 800 -49.52 1.85 -2.52
N LEU A 801 -50.19 1.75 -3.68
CA LEU A 801 -50.42 2.86 -4.62
C LEU A 801 -51.93 3.20 -4.68
N ALA A 802 -52.40 4.03 -3.75
CA ALA A 802 -53.83 4.30 -3.55
C ALA A 802 -54.54 4.93 -4.76
N CYS A 803 -53.93 5.94 -5.41
CA CYS A 803 -54.53 6.64 -6.54
C CYS A 803 -54.17 6.06 -7.92
N LEU A 804 -53.38 4.97 -8.00
CA LEU A 804 -52.91 4.46 -9.29
C LEU A 804 -54.08 3.92 -10.12
N VAL A 805 -54.35 4.57 -11.26
CA VAL A 805 -55.46 4.20 -12.17
C VAL A 805 -54.99 3.27 -13.27
N GLU A 806 -53.84 3.56 -13.89
CA GLU A 806 -53.32 2.77 -15.01
C GLU A 806 -51.78 2.73 -15.05
N LEU A 807 -51.24 1.53 -15.24
CA LEU A 807 -49.84 1.31 -15.63
C LEU A 807 -49.68 1.49 -17.13
N CYS A 808 -50.64 0.98 -17.92
CA CYS A 808 -50.62 1.01 -19.38
C CYS A 808 -51.75 1.93 -19.89
N PRO A 809 -51.43 3.08 -20.54
CA PRO A 809 -52.46 4.00 -20.99
C PRO A 809 -53.41 3.42 -22.04
N LYS A 810 -54.62 3.99 -22.14
CA LYS A 810 -55.64 3.57 -23.11
C LYS A 810 -55.08 3.60 -24.55
N GLY A 811 -55.19 2.47 -25.26
CA GLY A 811 -54.66 2.31 -26.62
C GLY A 811 -53.26 1.67 -26.70
N TYR A 812 -52.64 1.38 -25.56
CA TYR A 812 -51.35 0.69 -25.49
C TYR A 812 -51.49 -0.73 -24.93
N HIS A 813 -50.54 -1.60 -25.28
CA HIS A 813 -50.45 -2.97 -24.81
C HIS A 813 -49.00 -3.28 -24.43
N PHE A 814 -48.73 -3.57 -23.16
CA PHE A 814 -47.38 -3.89 -22.69
C PHE A 814 -47.18 -5.40 -22.61
N VAL A 815 -46.02 -5.87 -23.08
CA VAL A 815 -45.60 -7.27 -23.03
C VAL A 815 -44.29 -7.36 -22.28
N PHE A 816 -44.18 -8.31 -21.35
CA PHE A 816 -42.99 -8.54 -20.51
C PHE A 816 -42.49 -9.99 -20.69
N PRO A 817 -41.66 -10.26 -21.72
CA PRO A 817 -41.18 -11.62 -22.00
C PRO A 817 -40.25 -12.22 -20.92
N ALA A 818 -39.49 -11.37 -20.22
CA ALA A 818 -38.48 -11.79 -19.23
C ALA A 818 -38.96 -11.69 -17.78
N LEU A 819 -40.23 -11.38 -17.53
CA LEU A 819 -40.74 -11.11 -16.18
C LEU A 819 -40.76 -12.38 -15.33
N THR A 820 -39.94 -12.40 -14.29
CA THR A 820 -39.88 -13.50 -13.32
C THR A 820 -40.57 -13.17 -12.00
N PHE A 821 -40.70 -11.87 -11.69
CA PHE A 821 -41.25 -11.40 -10.44
C PHE A 821 -42.24 -10.25 -10.64
N LEU A 822 -43.52 -10.51 -10.38
CA LEU A 822 -44.59 -9.52 -10.41
C LEU A 822 -45.21 -9.40 -9.01
N ILE A 823 -45.16 -8.21 -8.43
CA ILE A 823 -45.96 -7.87 -7.25
C ILE A 823 -46.89 -6.73 -7.61
N VAL A 824 -48.18 -6.94 -7.37
CA VAL A 824 -49.20 -5.90 -7.34
C VAL A 824 -49.97 -6.06 -6.04
N ARG A 825 -49.80 -5.13 -5.10
CA ARG A 825 -50.43 -5.19 -3.79
C ARG A 825 -50.97 -3.83 -3.39
N GLU A 826 -52.17 -3.80 -2.80
CA GLU A 826 -52.75 -2.57 -2.22
C GLU A 826 -52.83 -1.41 -3.24
N CYS A 827 -53.29 -1.71 -4.47
CA CYS A 827 -53.53 -0.75 -5.55
C CYS A 827 -55.02 -0.74 -5.95
N PRO A 828 -55.92 -0.15 -5.14
CA PRO A 828 -57.38 -0.36 -5.25
C PRO A 828 -58.04 0.23 -6.49
N ASN A 829 -57.49 1.32 -7.05
CA ASN A 829 -58.06 2.04 -8.20
C ASN A 829 -57.53 1.56 -9.55
N MET A 830 -56.65 0.55 -9.56
CA MET A 830 -55.94 0.16 -10.78
C MET A 830 -56.84 -0.64 -11.72
N THR A 831 -57.01 -0.12 -12.94
CA THR A 831 -57.82 -0.71 -14.03
C THR A 831 -56.98 -1.53 -15.03
N THR A 832 -55.69 -1.68 -14.78
CA THR A 832 -54.78 -2.46 -15.61
C THR A 832 -54.78 -3.92 -15.16
N GLY A 833 -55.15 -4.84 -16.05
CA GLY A 833 -55.09 -6.27 -15.78
C GLY A 833 -53.81 -6.91 -16.32
N PHE A 834 -53.35 -7.95 -15.61
CA PHE A 834 -52.22 -8.79 -16.02
C PHE A 834 -52.72 -10.18 -16.43
N PHE A 835 -52.23 -10.70 -17.54
CA PHE A 835 -52.54 -12.07 -18.00
C PHE A 835 -51.32 -12.69 -18.68
N ILE A 836 -51.30 -14.02 -18.80
CA ILE A 836 -50.19 -14.76 -19.38
C ILE A 836 -50.66 -15.38 -20.71
N ASP A 837 -49.86 -15.26 -21.77
CA ASP A 837 -50.16 -15.88 -23.07
C ASP A 837 -49.64 -17.33 -23.17
N SER A 838 -49.82 -17.95 -24.34
CA SER A 838 -49.33 -19.31 -24.61
C SER A 838 -47.81 -19.43 -24.64
N ASN A 839 -47.07 -18.32 -24.75
CA ASN A 839 -45.60 -18.29 -24.71
C ASN A 839 -45.07 -18.02 -23.30
N HIS A 840 -45.96 -18.05 -22.29
CA HIS A 840 -45.66 -17.66 -20.90
C HIS A 840 -45.21 -16.20 -20.72
N PHE A 841 -45.50 -15.32 -21.68
CA PHE A 841 -45.21 -13.89 -21.54
C PHE A 841 -46.30 -13.22 -20.71
N VAL A 842 -45.89 -12.30 -19.84
CA VAL A 842 -46.85 -11.51 -19.05
C VAL A 842 -47.28 -10.31 -19.89
N HIS A 843 -48.57 -10.09 -19.97
CA HIS A 843 -49.19 -9.00 -20.71
C HIS A 843 -49.91 -8.05 -19.76
N SER A 844 -49.89 -6.76 -20.07
CA SER A 844 -50.61 -5.71 -19.36
C SER A 844 -51.44 -4.86 -20.34
N LYS A 845 -52.73 -4.69 -20.02
CA LYS A 845 -53.66 -3.83 -20.77
C LYS A 845 -54.79 -3.35 -19.86
N LYS A 846 -55.43 -2.26 -20.23
CA LYS A 846 -56.67 -1.80 -19.58
C LYS A 846 -57.76 -2.87 -19.74
N THR A 847 -58.35 -3.31 -18.62
CA THR A 847 -59.44 -4.29 -18.58
C THR A 847 -60.80 -3.66 -18.72
#